data_AF-A0A508T873-F1
#
_entry.id   AF-A0A508T873-F1
#
_cell.length_a   1.000
_cell.length_b   1.000
_cell.length_c   1.000
_cell.angle_alpha   90.00
_cell.angle_beta   90.00
_cell.angle_gamma   90.00
#
_symmetry.space_group_name_H-M   'P 1'
#
loop_
_entity.id
_entity.type
_entity.pdbx_description
1 polymer ?
#
loop_
_entity_poly.entity_id
_entity_poly.type
_entity_poly.pdbx_seq_one_letter_code
_entity_poly.pdbx_strand_id
1 'polypeptide(L)'
;MAEFCPRSIHFKLFAKQGIVVDITATENAGNIDFSVEVLGSPSKTADLRGLFFHFNELDLPGMQIIDHDGVVTDEQIKANGVSNLGGGVNMNGAASPFDVGIAFGTPGKGHDLITGPVHFTLDATQDITLDDIAHLQFGARLTSVGDKITAFAPAAPDAHDDNRTTHEDTAIQLFVLGNDTDADGTSSLKITEIHQDPGAHGTVTIAADGKSLFYTPNHDFAGLNTDPNSIDDSFVYCVTDANGGEDHATVNMHIIPVADQPQISFEVLAPQDGDPVNEIRLHVTATTADIDGSELLSSLVFGTLPAGVTINAGAITHALVDGVRDSASEDVQLFLPTDHSSNFDFAVTATADENGNGDPDTASVSASQHIQLDVAHNATQETFNAINQSIWDPSLPGGIDDSRFLGIDVSGDPGIDLDPLGSAGGHYELRVGFQSTLHATLGDIDATLPYDITIDTAYNRTTDSLLITPNDALAAGGTFNTTGPGGSYSLDFIFHALLSAHVDVLGLIGGSATVGPLDLGFNIFGIDSATFSDTIDIPPLNPVATLTLQWPQVDTVGSQNGPNSLHSDGASADIVNLNVDMVALALAALGISPNPLDLGFVDLLSLTVDGGVNMTQHFDLTSLGLDASLKLEDNTIIPVTFGTPLDVIHNASSHDTNHDGLIGMDLLLTPNAQLTNNTGIGFNVGASLDLLKFPDPVGTLVSLGGDFPVGEIPIYTNTFGLDFNSQDYLFSA
;
A
#
# COMPACT_ATOMS: atom_id res chain seq x y z
N MET A 1 9.30 43.75 -53.37
CA MET A 1 8.03 43.31 -52.74
C MET A 1 7.11 44.51 -52.85
N ALA A 2 5.81 44.34 -53.10
CA ALA A 2 4.90 45.49 -53.03
C ALA A 2 4.97 46.02 -51.59
N GLU A 3 5.22 47.31 -51.44
CA GLU A 3 5.23 47.97 -50.14
C GLU A 3 3.80 47.94 -49.57
N PHE A 4 3.67 47.48 -48.33
CA PHE A 4 2.37 47.32 -47.68
C PHE A 4 2.00 48.67 -47.05
N CYS A 5 0.86 49.25 -47.42
CA CYS A 5 0.44 50.61 -47.02
C CYS A 5 1.56 51.65 -47.23
N PRO A 6 2.00 51.89 -48.48
CA PRO A 6 3.04 52.88 -48.73
C PRO A 6 2.59 54.25 -48.24
N ARG A 7 3.53 55.05 -47.72
CA ARG A 7 3.24 56.42 -47.28
C ARG A 7 2.58 57.19 -48.42
N SER A 8 1.34 57.61 -48.22
CA SER A 8 0.52 58.17 -49.29
C SER A 8 -0.52 59.15 -48.79
N ILE A 9 -0.98 60.01 -49.69
CA ILE A 9 -2.14 60.86 -49.48
C ILE A 9 -3.16 60.66 -50.60
N HIS A 10 -4.42 60.60 -50.22
CA HIS A 10 -5.57 60.49 -51.11
C HIS A 10 -6.52 61.66 -50.90
N PHE A 11 -6.79 62.42 -51.96
CA PHE A 11 -7.69 63.56 -51.86
C PHE A 11 -8.42 63.86 -53.16
N LYS A 12 -9.52 64.61 -53.02
CA LYS A 12 -10.51 64.83 -54.09
C LYS A 12 -10.67 66.30 -54.40
N LEU A 13 -10.59 66.65 -55.67
CA LEU A 13 -10.99 67.96 -56.18
C LEU A 13 -12.40 67.84 -56.76
N PHE A 14 -13.34 68.57 -56.16
CA PHE A 14 -14.76 68.49 -56.52
C PHE A 14 -15.13 69.53 -57.59
N ALA A 15 -15.56 69.05 -58.76
CA ALA A 15 -16.14 69.88 -59.81
C ALA A 15 -17.67 69.97 -59.70
N LYS A 16 -18.28 70.81 -60.54
CA LYS A 16 -19.74 70.93 -60.56
C LYS A 16 -20.34 69.63 -61.11
N GLN A 17 -21.60 69.39 -60.75
CA GLN A 17 -22.41 68.29 -61.29
C GLN A 17 -21.93 66.86 -60.96
N GLY A 18 -21.12 66.69 -59.91
CA GLY A 18 -20.72 65.37 -59.40
C GLY A 18 -19.53 64.72 -60.12
N ILE A 19 -18.73 65.51 -60.84
CA ILE A 19 -17.43 65.06 -61.34
C ILE A 19 -16.37 65.33 -60.27
N VAL A 20 -15.47 64.37 -60.06
CA VAL A 20 -14.40 64.45 -59.06
C VAL A 20 -13.07 64.10 -59.72
N VAL A 21 -12.02 64.89 -59.47
CA VAL A 21 -10.66 64.47 -59.77
C VAL A 21 -10.11 63.84 -58.50
N ASP A 22 -9.88 62.54 -58.56
CA ASP A 22 -9.33 61.72 -57.48
C ASP A 22 -7.81 61.66 -57.67
N ILE A 23 -7.07 62.02 -56.63
CA ILE A 23 -5.61 62.09 -56.66
C ILE A 23 -5.08 61.20 -55.54
N THR A 24 -4.25 60.25 -55.92
CA THR A 24 -3.36 59.55 -55.00
C THR A 24 -1.93 60.02 -55.26
N ALA A 25 -1.22 60.43 -54.22
CA ALA A 25 0.20 60.67 -54.26
C ALA A 25 0.88 59.70 -53.29
N THR A 26 1.86 58.96 -53.77
CA THR A 26 2.57 57.93 -53.00
C THR A 26 4.05 58.25 -53.00
N GLU A 27 4.65 58.26 -51.81
CA GLU A 27 6.09 58.47 -51.65
C GLU A 27 6.85 57.22 -52.08
N ASN A 28 7.92 57.39 -52.87
CA ASN A 28 8.72 56.28 -53.39
C ASN A 28 10.19 56.69 -53.55
N ALA A 29 11.01 56.32 -52.56
CA ALA A 29 12.47 56.49 -52.57
C ALA A 29 12.94 57.92 -52.95
N GLY A 30 12.35 58.94 -52.31
CA GLY A 30 12.68 60.35 -52.54
C GLY A 30 11.96 60.99 -53.74
N ASN A 31 11.00 60.27 -54.34
CA ASN A 31 10.12 60.76 -55.39
C ASN A 31 8.66 60.68 -54.96
N ILE A 32 7.77 61.35 -55.69
CA ILE A 32 6.32 61.21 -55.50
C ILE A 32 5.68 60.68 -56.78
N ASP A 33 5.07 59.51 -56.67
CA ASP A 33 4.27 58.88 -57.73
C ASP A 33 2.82 59.37 -57.62
N PHE A 34 2.29 59.96 -58.69
CA PHE A 34 0.90 60.38 -58.75
C PHE A 34 0.07 59.42 -59.58
N SER A 35 -1.12 59.10 -59.09
CA SER A 35 -2.21 58.49 -59.87
C SER A 35 -3.40 59.43 -59.84
N VAL A 36 -3.87 59.87 -61.01
CA VAL A 36 -4.94 60.86 -61.12
C VAL A 36 -6.07 60.32 -61.98
N GLU A 37 -7.25 60.17 -61.40
CA GLU A 37 -8.44 59.68 -62.08
C GLU A 37 -9.56 60.73 -62.08
N VAL A 38 -10.34 60.78 -63.16
CA VAL A 38 -11.57 61.60 -63.20
C VAL A 38 -12.78 60.69 -63.02
N LEU A 39 -13.43 60.79 -61.86
CA LEU A 39 -14.62 60.04 -61.51
C LEU A 39 -15.89 60.81 -61.90
N GLY A 40 -16.85 60.14 -62.56
CA GLY A 40 -18.11 60.75 -63.01
C GLY A 40 -19.15 59.75 -63.55
N SER A 41 -20.36 60.24 -63.85
CA SER A 41 -21.43 59.42 -64.45
C SER A 41 -21.17 59.17 -65.94
N PRO A 42 -21.52 57.99 -66.50
CA PRO A 42 -21.28 57.64 -67.93
C PRO A 42 -21.93 58.57 -68.96
N SER A 43 -22.74 59.54 -68.54
CA SER A 43 -23.36 60.57 -69.39
C SER A 43 -22.67 61.94 -69.36
N LYS A 44 -21.59 62.11 -68.58
CA LYS A 44 -20.83 63.35 -68.44
C LYS A 44 -19.32 63.06 -68.47
N THR A 45 -18.74 63.07 -69.66
CA THR A 45 -17.29 62.94 -69.87
C THR A 45 -16.62 64.30 -69.67
N ALA A 46 -15.87 64.45 -68.60
CA ALA A 46 -14.92 65.54 -68.40
C ALA A 46 -13.51 64.96 -68.51
N ASP A 47 -12.66 65.55 -69.34
CA ASP A 47 -11.31 65.04 -69.65
C ASP A 47 -10.29 65.78 -68.81
N LEU A 48 -9.47 65.12 -68.00
CA LEU A 48 -8.37 65.82 -67.33
C LEU A 48 -7.46 66.48 -68.39
N ARG A 49 -7.37 67.82 -68.37
CA ARG A 49 -6.58 68.62 -69.31
C ARG A 49 -5.34 69.20 -68.71
N GLY A 50 -5.36 69.49 -67.43
CA GLY A 50 -4.14 69.82 -66.73
C GLY A 50 -4.29 69.76 -65.24
N LEU A 51 -3.16 69.48 -64.60
CA LEU A 51 -2.98 69.47 -63.17
C LEU A 51 -1.92 70.53 -62.83
N PHE A 52 -2.15 71.26 -61.76
CA PHE A 52 -1.35 72.38 -61.31
C PHE A 52 -1.18 72.28 -59.80
N PHE A 53 0.01 72.54 -59.29
CA PHE A 53 0.24 72.48 -57.84
C PHE A 53 1.40 73.37 -57.42
N HIS A 54 1.32 73.85 -56.18
CA HIS A 54 2.37 74.67 -55.57
C HIS A 54 3.45 73.77 -54.97
N PHE A 55 4.65 74.33 -54.87
CA PHE A 55 5.81 73.74 -54.22
C PHE A 55 6.57 74.85 -53.50
N ASN A 56 7.33 74.50 -52.47
CA ASN A 56 8.32 75.42 -51.93
C ASN A 56 9.41 75.67 -53.00
N GLU A 57 9.80 76.94 -53.19
CA GLU A 57 10.70 77.32 -54.28
C GLU A 57 12.11 76.72 -54.14
N LEU A 58 12.45 76.22 -52.95
CA LEU A 58 13.70 75.51 -52.69
C LEU A 58 13.76 74.12 -53.33
N ASP A 59 12.62 73.50 -53.60
CA ASP A 59 12.51 72.11 -54.09
C ASP A 59 12.34 72.06 -55.62
N LEU A 60 12.07 73.21 -56.25
CA LEU A 60 11.94 73.35 -57.71
C LEU A 60 13.23 73.10 -58.51
N PRO A 61 14.44 73.49 -58.05
CA PRO A 61 15.67 73.28 -58.82
C PRO A 61 15.93 71.80 -59.13
N GLY A 62 16.01 71.47 -60.42
CA GLY A 62 16.29 70.10 -60.86
C GLY A 62 15.08 69.18 -60.87
N MET A 63 13.88 69.67 -60.50
CA MET A 63 12.63 68.93 -60.58
C MET A 63 12.27 68.60 -62.04
N GLN A 64 11.76 67.39 -62.26
CA GLN A 64 11.33 66.84 -63.54
C GLN A 64 10.04 66.04 -63.36
N ILE A 65 9.26 65.95 -64.44
CA ILE A 65 8.08 65.11 -64.51
C ILE A 65 8.43 63.91 -65.40
N ILE A 66 8.25 62.71 -64.87
CA ILE A 66 8.45 61.47 -65.61
C ILE A 66 7.07 60.93 -65.97
N ASP A 67 6.73 61.00 -67.25
CA ASP A 67 5.47 60.47 -67.79
C ASP A 67 5.55 58.95 -67.99
N HIS A 68 4.70 58.20 -67.30
CA HIS A 68 4.63 56.73 -67.42
C HIS A 68 3.65 56.26 -68.49
N ASP A 69 2.62 57.06 -68.77
CA ASP A 69 1.50 56.66 -69.64
C ASP A 69 1.63 57.22 -71.07
N GLY A 70 2.58 58.15 -71.30
CA GLY A 70 2.81 58.77 -72.60
C GLY A 70 1.76 59.80 -72.99
N VAL A 71 1.06 60.37 -71.99
CA VAL A 71 -0.06 61.31 -72.15
C VAL A 71 0.26 62.73 -71.68
N VAL A 72 1.46 62.98 -71.16
CA VAL A 72 1.94 64.34 -70.85
C VAL A 72 2.36 65.02 -72.15
N THR A 73 1.71 66.13 -72.47
CA THR A 73 1.88 66.84 -73.76
C THR A 73 2.62 68.17 -73.64
N ASP A 74 2.58 68.77 -72.46
CA ASP A 74 3.30 69.99 -72.12
C ASP A 74 3.45 70.07 -70.60
N GLU A 75 4.53 70.69 -70.14
CA GLU A 75 4.84 70.85 -68.72
C GLU A 75 5.56 72.18 -68.48
N GLN A 76 5.32 72.80 -67.34
CA GLN A 76 6.08 73.96 -66.88
C GLN A 76 6.36 73.85 -65.40
N ILE A 77 7.62 74.07 -65.04
CA ILE A 77 8.09 74.21 -63.66
C ILE A 77 8.70 75.61 -63.54
N LYS A 78 8.02 76.50 -62.83
CA LYS A 78 8.42 77.90 -62.65
C LYS A 78 7.80 78.49 -61.38
N ALA A 79 8.67 78.87 -60.45
CA ALA A 79 8.31 79.54 -59.20
C ALA A 79 7.24 80.64 -59.40
N ASN A 80 6.08 80.46 -58.79
CA ASN A 80 4.89 81.32 -58.83
C ASN A 80 4.57 81.87 -60.23
N GLY A 81 4.78 81.05 -61.27
CA GLY A 81 4.78 81.48 -62.66
C GLY A 81 3.81 80.74 -63.55
N VAL A 82 3.25 79.61 -63.09
CA VAL A 82 2.47 78.68 -63.89
C VAL A 82 0.99 78.89 -63.66
N SER A 83 0.36 79.67 -64.54
CA SER A 83 -1.10 79.87 -64.56
C SER A 83 -1.73 79.51 -65.90
N ASN A 84 -0.90 79.26 -66.92
CA ASN A 84 -1.32 78.98 -68.29
C ASN A 84 -0.22 78.22 -69.04
N LEU A 85 -0.52 76.98 -69.44
CA LEU A 85 0.34 76.13 -70.26
C LEU A 85 0.07 76.35 -71.77
N GLY A 86 -0.90 77.19 -72.14
CA GLY A 86 -1.34 77.35 -73.53
C GLY A 86 -2.35 76.27 -73.94
N GLY A 87 -2.72 76.21 -75.23
CA GLY A 87 -3.58 75.14 -75.77
C GLY A 87 -4.99 75.02 -75.16
N GLY A 88 -5.45 75.98 -74.35
CA GLY A 88 -6.68 75.84 -73.58
C GLY A 88 -6.48 75.12 -72.24
N VAL A 89 -5.30 75.17 -71.62
CA VAL A 89 -4.97 74.64 -70.29
C VAL A 89 -4.45 75.78 -69.40
N ASN A 90 -5.30 76.34 -68.53
CA ASN A 90 -5.00 77.50 -67.69
C ASN A 90 -5.85 77.51 -66.41
N MET A 91 -5.27 78.00 -65.33
CA MET A 91 -5.87 78.11 -64.00
C MET A 91 -6.14 79.56 -63.55
N ASN A 92 -6.07 80.53 -64.48
CA ASN A 92 -6.38 81.93 -64.20
C ASN A 92 -7.72 82.12 -63.45
N GLY A 93 -7.68 82.81 -62.32
CA GLY A 93 -8.86 83.14 -61.50
C GLY A 93 -9.37 82.04 -60.57
N ALA A 94 -8.74 80.85 -60.57
CA ALA A 94 -9.05 79.77 -59.63
C ALA A 94 -8.05 79.69 -58.45
N ALA A 95 -6.81 80.14 -58.66
CA ALA A 95 -5.76 80.28 -57.66
C ALA A 95 -4.76 81.36 -58.09
N SER A 96 -3.81 81.68 -57.20
CA SER A 96 -2.55 82.33 -57.57
C SER A 96 -1.79 81.46 -58.60
N PRO A 97 -0.81 82.02 -59.33
CA PRO A 97 0.04 81.22 -60.20
C PRO A 97 0.72 80.09 -59.42
N PHE A 98 0.64 78.87 -59.93
CA PHE A 98 1.26 77.67 -59.36
C PHE A 98 2.75 77.59 -59.72
N ASP A 99 3.46 76.65 -59.12
CA ASP A 99 4.86 76.39 -59.42
C ASP A 99 5.04 75.33 -60.50
N VAL A 100 4.15 74.33 -60.52
CA VAL A 100 4.17 73.24 -61.50
C VAL A 100 2.83 73.18 -62.22
N GLY A 101 2.88 72.90 -63.52
CA GLY A 101 1.70 72.62 -64.33
C GLY A 101 1.99 71.57 -65.39
N ILE A 102 1.08 70.60 -65.50
CA ILE A 102 1.16 69.46 -66.41
C ILE A 102 -0.09 69.49 -67.31
N ALA A 103 0.09 69.36 -68.61
CA ALA A 103 -1.01 69.28 -69.58
C ALA A 103 -1.11 67.85 -70.15
N PHE A 104 -2.31 67.28 -70.10
CA PHE A 104 -2.57 65.90 -70.55
C PHE A 104 -3.31 65.84 -71.88
N GLY A 105 -2.98 64.84 -72.71
CA GLY A 105 -3.66 64.53 -73.97
C GLY A 105 -2.81 63.73 -74.96
N THR A 106 -3.25 63.67 -76.21
CA THR A 106 -2.47 63.08 -77.32
C THR A 106 -1.73 64.19 -78.07
N PRO A 107 -0.41 64.06 -78.31
CA PRO A 107 0.35 65.04 -79.07
C PRO A 107 -0.32 65.36 -80.43
N GLY A 108 -0.73 66.62 -80.61
CA GLY A 108 -1.32 67.11 -81.86
C GLY A 108 -2.82 66.86 -82.07
N LYS A 109 -3.58 66.34 -81.10
CA LYS A 109 -5.05 66.25 -81.17
C LYS A 109 -5.70 66.86 -79.93
N GLY A 110 -6.53 67.88 -80.16
CA GLY A 110 -7.08 68.71 -79.09
C GLY A 110 -8.20 68.09 -78.26
N HIS A 111 -8.59 66.82 -78.42
CA HIS A 111 -9.81 66.25 -77.82
C HIS A 111 -9.75 64.74 -77.59
N ASP A 112 -8.84 64.29 -76.73
CA ASP A 112 -8.75 62.87 -76.41
C ASP A 112 -9.26 62.61 -74.99
N LEU A 113 -10.23 61.68 -74.92
CA LEU A 113 -10.84 61.14 -73.71
C LEU A 113 -9.77 60.31 -73.00
N ILE A 114 -9.27 60.78 -71.85
CA ILE A 114 -8.41 59.95 -70.99
C ILE A 114 -9.34 58.95 -70.31
N THR A 115 -9.21 57.67 -70.65
CA THR A 115 -10.15 56.60 -70.26
C THR A 115 -9.74 55.82 -69.00
N GLY A 116 -8.82 56.35 -68.19
CA GLY A 116 -8.33 55.73 -66.97
C GLY A 116 -7.48 56.68 -66.13
N PRO A 117 -6.94 56.19 -64.99
CA PRO A 117 -5.98 56.96 -64.20
C PRO A 117 -4.74 57.30 -65.03
N VAL A 118 -4.22 58.51 -64.82
CA VAL A 118 -2.94 58.97 -65.37
C VAL A 118 -1.86 58.87 -64.31
N HIS A 119 -0.71 58.31 -64.68
CA HIS A 119 0.44 58.10 -63.82
C HIS A 119 1.64 58.92 -64.29
N PHE A 120 2.24 59.62 -63.35
CA PHE A 120 3.50 60.33 -63.55
C PHE A 120 4.25 60.42 -62.21
N THR A 121 5.56 60.55 -62.28
CA THR A 121 6.41 60.76 -61.10
C THR A 121 6.95 62.18 -61.09
N LEU A 122 7.02 62.78 -59.90
CA LEU A 122 7.86 63.94 -59.62
C LEU A 122 9.19 63.45 -59.07
N ASP A 123 10.26 63.76 -59.80
CA ASP A 123 11.65 63.45 -59.45
C ASP A 123 12.43 64.76 -59.36
N ALA A 124 13.36 64.86 -58.43
CA ALA A 124 14.23 66.02 -58.28
C ALA A 124 15.63 65.65 -57.77
N THR A 125 16.54 66.63 -57.83
CA THR A 125 17.91 66.42 -57.36
C THR A 125 18.06 66.30 -55.85
N GLN A 126 17.07 66.76 -55.09
CA GLN A 126 16.91 66.51 -53.66
C GLN A 126 15.62 65.71 -53.49
N ASP A 127 15.61 64.83 -52.49
CA ASP A 127 14.44 63.99 -52.19
C ASP A 127 13.22 64.91 -51.95
N ILE A 128 12.12 64.59 -52.63
CA ILE A 128 10.82 65.22 -52.42
C ILE A 128 9.92 64.22 -51.70
N THR A 129 9.32 64.67 -50.61
CA THR A 129 8.47 63.88 -49.72
C THR A 129 7.03 64.40 -49.73
N LEU A 130 6.09 63.61 -49.20
CA LEU A 130 4.70 64.08 -49.07
C LEU A 130 4.56 65.29 -48.14
N ASP A 131 5.50 65.48 -47.22
CA ASP A 131 5.55 66.65 -46.34
C ASP A 131 5.84 67.94 -47.12
N ASP A 132 6.55 67.86 -48.25
CA ASP A 132 6.86 69.01 -49.10
C ASP A 132 5.65 69.49 -49.92
N ILE A 133 4.64 68.64 -50.09
CA ILE A 133 3.37 68.98 -50.77
C ILE A 133 2.18 69.12 -49.81
N ALA A 134 2.37 68.79 -48.53
CA ALA A 134 1.33 68.89 -47.51
C ALA A 134 0.82 70.33 -47.38
N HIS A 135 -0.50 70.50 -47.30
CA HIS A 135 -1.20 71.79 -47.22
C HIS A 135 -0.93 72.76 -48.37
N LEU A 136 -0.31 72.30 -49.46
CA LEU A 136 -0.11 73.10 -50.66
C LEU A 136 -1.33 73.02 -51.56
N GLN A 137 -1.56 74.09 -52.33
CA GLN A 137 -2.73 74.19 -53.19
C GLN A 137 -2.52 73.39 -54.47
N PHE A 138 -3.43 72.46 -54.73
CA PHE A 138 -3.60 71.71 -55.97
C PHE A 138 -4.75 72.27 -56.80
N GLY A 139 -4.65 72.09 -58.10
CA GLY A 139 -5.59 72.61 -59.08
C GLY A 139 -5.73 71.68 -60.27
N ALA A 140 -6.96 71.46 -60.72
CA ALA A 140 -7.22 70.66 -61.92
C ALA A 140 -8.13 71.39 -62.91
N ARG A 141 -7.94 71.06 -64.18
CA ARG A 141 -8.77 71.54 -65.29
C ARG A 141 -9.31 70.37 -66.09
N LEU A 142 -10.63 70.35 -66.32
CA LEU A 142 -11.36 69.21 -66.89
C LEU A 142 -11.84 69.34 -68.35
N THR A 143 -11.81 70.52 -68.96
CA THR A 143 -11.96 70.67 -70.43
C THR A 143 -11.37 72.02 -70.86
N SER A 144 -11.18 72.23 -72.16
CA SER A 144 -10.53 73.42 -72.75
C SER A 144 -11.15 74.78 -72.35
N VAL A 145 -12.40 74.77 -71.87
CA VAL A 145 -13.12 75.92 -71.28
C VAL A 145 -13.90 75.55 -70.01
N GLY A 146 -13.69 74.35 -69.47
CA GLY A 146 -14.48 73.77 -68.37
C GLY A 146 -14.14 74.25 -66.97
N ASP A 147 -14.65 73.50 -65.99
CA ASP A 147 -14.47 73.75 -64.57
C ASP A 147 -12.98 73.75 -64.20
N LYS A 148 -12.59 74.81 -63.48
CA LYS A 148 -11.32 74.95 -62.79
C LYS A 148 -11.60 74.73 -61.31
N ILE A 149 -10.90 73.79 -60.71
CA ILE A 149 -11.12 73.35 -59.34
C ILE A 149 -9.81 73.37 -58.60
N THR A 150 -9.86 73.68 -57.31
CA THR A 150 -8.69 73.68 -56.43
C THR A 150 -9.03 73.04 -55.10
N ALA A 151 -8.02 72.43 -54.49
CA ALA A 151 -8.06 71.88 -53.13
C ALA A 151 -6.67 72.07 -52.49
N PHE A 152 -6.55 71.76 -51.21
CA PHE A 152 -5.27 71.62 -50.55
C PHE A 152 -4.98 70.12 -50.39
N ALA A 153 -3.72 69.73 -50.61
CA ALA A 153 -3.30 68.38 -50.26
C ALA A 153 -3.33 68.21 -48.74
N PRO A 154 -3.81 67.07 -48.22
CA PRO A 154 -3.67 66.73 -46.80
C PRO A 154 -2.20 66.42 -46.48
N ALA A 155 -1.89 66.27 -45.20
CA ALA A 155 -0.62 65.71 -44.77
C ALA A 155 -0.70 64.18 -44.73
N ALA A 156 0.41 63.47 -44.93
CA ALA A 156 0.48 62.06 -44.56
C ALA A 156 0.81 61.94 -43.07
N PRO A 157 0.37 60.88 -42.39
CA PRO A 157 0.97 60.49 -41.11
C PRO A 157 2.49 60.31 -41.24
N ASP A 158 3.18 60.49 -40.12
CA ASP A 158 4.60 60.21 -39.93
C ASP A 158 4.72 59.16 -38.83
N ALA A 159 4.70 57.90 -39.25
CA ALA A 159 4.70 56.72 -38.38
C ALA A 159 6.14 56.32 -38.01
N HIS A 160 6.38 56.07 -36.73
CA HIS A 160 7.71 55.76 -36.22
C HIS A 160 7.77 54.35 -35.63
N ASP A 161 8.85 53.62 -35.92
CA ASP A 161 9.07 52.27 -35.41
C ASP A 161 9.04 52.20 -33.86
N ASP A 162 8.49 51.10 -33.34
CA ASP A 162 8.37 50.78 -31.93
C ASP A 162 9.29 49.63 -31.52
N ASN A 163 9.82 49.70 -30.29
CA ASN A 163 10.46 48.57 -29.63
C ASN A 163 9.74 48.29 -28.31
N ARG A 164 9.37 47.03 -28.07
CA ARG A 164 8.57 46.61 -26.90
C ARG A 164 9.12 45.32 -26.31
N THR A 165 8.84 45.12 -25.03
CA THR A 165 9.28 43.93 -24.29
C THR A 165 8.10 43.36 -23.51
N THR A 166 8.00 42.04 -23.49
CA THR A 166 7.04 41.30 -22.65
C THR A 166 7.71 40.06 -22.06
N HIS A 167 7.13 39.51 -21.01
CA HIS A 167 7.44 38.14 -20.61
C HIS A 167 6.67 37.19 -21.53
N GLU A 168 7.18 35.98 -21.70
CA GLU A 168 6.41 34.90 -22.32
C GLU A 168 5.10 34.66 -21.59
N ASP A 169 4.15 34.04 -22.30
CA ASP A 169 2.77 33.77 -21.86
C ASP A 169 1.96 34.98 -21.38
N THR A 170 2.53 36.18 -21.48
CA THR A 170 1.95 37.41 -20.98
C THR A 170 1.51 38.26 -22.16
N ALA A 171 0.20 38.33 -22.36
CA ALA A 171 -0.38 39.26 -23.32
C ALA A 171 -0.17 40.72 -22.88
N ILE A 172 0.21 41.59 -23.80
CA ILE A 172 0.40 43.03 -23.54
C ILE A 172 -0.36 43.92 -24.51
N GLN A 173 -0.73 45.11 -24.03
CA GLN A 173 -1.32 46.17 -24.84
C GLN A 173 -0.24 47.16 -25.28
N LEU A 174 -0.16 47.42 -26.59
CA LEU A 174 0.85 48.27 -27.22
C LEU A 174 0.22 49.60 -27.67
N PHE A 175 0.80 50.71 -27.22
CA PHE A 175 0.41 52.06 -27.60
C PHE A 175 1.35 52.61 -28.68
N VAL A 176 1.26 52.02 -29.88
CA VAL A 176 2.15 52.29 -31.03
C VAL A 176 1.98 53.71 -31.59
N LEU A 177 0.78 54.30 -31.51
CA LEU A 177 0.55 55.68 -31.98
C LEU A 177 1.16 56.78 -31.08
N GLY A 178 1.96 56.41 -30.07
CA GLY A 178 2.47 57.34 -29.05
C GLY A 178 3.61 58.23 -29.53
N ASN A 179 4.37 57.75 -30.52
CA ASN A 179 5.49 58.42 -31.20
C ASN A 179 5.12 58.93 -32.60
N ASP A 180 3.96 58.54 -33.13
CA ASP A 180 3.50 58.99 -34.46
C ASP A 180 2.98 60.43 -34.46
N THR A 181 3.15 61.11 -35.60
CA THR A 181 2.67 62.48 -35.77
C THR A 181 1.94 62.70 -37.09
N ASP A 182 1.21 63.80 -37.18
CA ASP A 182 0.46 64.20 -38.38
C ASP A 182 0.21 65.72 -38.32
N ALA A 183 0.54 66.42 -39.40
CA ALA A 183 0.39 67.87 -39.50
C ALA A 183 -1.09 68.32 -39.67
N ASP A 184 -1.99 67.45 -40.14
CA ASP A 184 -3.45 67.66 -40.09
C ASP A 184 -4.02 67.48 -38.68
N GLY A 185 -3.29 66.78 -37.81
CA GLY A 185 -3.49 66.70 -36.38
C GLY A 185 -3.51 65.26 -35.86
N THR A 186 -2.53 64.90 -35.03
CA THR A 186 -2.28 63.55 -34.50
C THR A 186 -3.48 62.83 -33.86
N SER A 187 -4.49 63.54 -33.36
CA SER A 187 -5.62 62.90 -32.65
C SER A 187 -6.53 62.03 -33.53
N SER A 188 -6.50 62.22 -34.86
CA SER A 188 -7.26 61.45 -35.84
C SER A 188 -6.62 60.13 -36.24
N LEU A 189 -5.36 59.89 -35.88
CA LEU A 189 -4.65 58.67 -36.27
C LEU A 189 -5.36 57.41 -35.77
N LYS A 190 -5.42 56.40 -36.64
CA LYS A 190 -6.01 55.10 -36.40
C LYS A 190 -5.20 54.00 -37.07
N ILE A 191 -5.12 52.88 -36.38
CA ILE A 191 -4.53 51.65 -36.92
C ILE A 191 -5.61 50.93 -37.73
N THR A 192 -5.29 50.59 -38.98
CA THR A 192 -6.24 49.99 -39.92
C THR A 192 -5.97 48.53 -40.20
N GLU A 193 -4.70 48.18 -40.33
CA GLU A 193 -4.26 46.85 -40.75
C GLU A 193 -2.97 46.45 -40.03
N ILE A 194 -2.75 45.13 -39.92
CA ILE A 194 -1.50 44.54 -39.49
C ILE A 194 -1.00 43.64 -40.61
N HIS A 195 0.27 43.81 -40.96
CA HIS A 195 1.00 43.04 -41.95
C HIS A 195 2.19 42.37 -41.30
N GLN A 196 2.71 41.34 -41.98
CA GLN A 196 3.77 40.49 -41.43
C GLN A 196 3.34 39.94 -40.06
N ASP A 197 2.17 39.29 -40.03
CA ASP A 197 1.61 38.71 -38.80
C ASP A 197 2.69 37.90 -38.09
N PRO A 198 2.96 38.19 -36.80
CA PRO A 198 4.01 37.56 -36.00
C PRO A 198 3.88 36.03 -35.87
N GLY A 199 2.80 35.43 -36.42
CA GLY A 199 2.30 34.06 -36.27
C GLY A 199 3.25 32.87 -36.14
N ALA A 200 4.56 33.02 -36.35
CA ALA A 200 5.55 32.06 -35.88
C ALA A 200 5.76 32.12 -34.36
N HIS A 201 5.71 33.30 -33.75
CA HIS A 201 6.14 33.55 -32.36
C HIS A 201 5.09 34.28 -31.50
N GLY A 202 4.03 34.80 -32.11
CA GLY A 202 2.92 35.40 -31.38
C GLY A 202 1.72 35.72 -32.26
N THR A 203 0.71 36.34 -31.66
CA THR A 203 -0.48 36.83 -32.35
C THR A 203 -0.72 38.30 -32.01
N VAL A 204 -1.16 39.06 -33.01
CA VAL A 204 -1.45 40.49 -32.86
C VAL A 204 -2.87 40.80 -33.31
N THR A 205 -3.56 41.66 -32.55
CA THR A 205 -4.90 42.14 -32.90
C THR A 205 -5.03 43.63 -32.65
N ILE A 206 -5.80 44.31 -33.51
CA ILE A 206 -6.13 45.73 -33.31
C ILE A 206 -7.20 45.82 -32.22
N ALA A 207 -6.95 46.68 -31.22
CA ALA A 207 -7.91 46.91 -30.15
C ALA A 207 -9.19 47.57 -30.67
N ALA A 208 -10.29 47.41 -29.93
CA ALA A 208 -11.61 47.92 -30.33
C ALA A 208 -11.67 49.45 -30.52
N ASP A 209 -10.71 50.19 -29.96
CA ASP A 209 -10.59 51.64 -30.13
C ASP A 209 -9.92 52.05 -31.46
N GLY A 210 -9.26 51.11 -32.15
CA GLY A 210 -8.45 51.36 -33.34
C GLY A 210 -7.20 52.21 -33.07
N LYS A 211 -6.73 52.28 -31.82
CA LYS A 211 -5.62 53.15 -31.37
C LYS A 211 -4.51 52.41 -30.64
N SER A 212 -4.72 51.14 -30.33
CA SER A 212 -3.73 50.28 -29.69
C SER A 212 -3.78 48.87 -30.27
N LEU A 213 -2.75 48.07 -29.99
CA LEU A 213 -2.66 46.67 -30.39
C LEU A 213 -2.61 45.78 -29.15
N PHE A 214 -3.11 44.55 -29.26
CA PHE A 214 -2.82 43.49 -28.30
C PHE A 214 -1.86 42.50 -28.95
N TYR A 215 -0.73 42.26 -28.29
CA TYR A 215 0.23 41.23 -28.66
C TYR A 215 0.20 40.12 -27.60
N THR A 216 0.12 38.87 -28.04
CA THR A 216 0.20 37.69 -27.18
C THR A 216 1.27 36.77 -27.77
N PRO A 217 2.40 36.55 -27.07
CA PRO A 217 3.36 35.50 -27.46
C PRO A 217 2.66 34.15 -27.64
N ASN A 218 3.21 33.28 -28.46
CA ASN A 218 2.81 31.88 -28.47
C ASN A 218 3.14 31.27 -27.10
N HIS A 219 2.34 30.28 -26.69
CA HIS A 219 2.58 29.54 -25.44
C HIS A 219 3.97 28.89 -25.47
N ASP A 220 4.72 29.00 -24.38
CA ASP A 220 6.10 28.48 -24.23
C ASP A 220 7.05 28.99 -25.34
N PHE A 221 7.00 30.27 -25.66
CA PHE A 221 7.99 30.90 -26.54
C PHE A 221 8.87 31.86 -25.73
N ALA A 222 10.06 31.41 -25.35
CA ALA A 222 11.02 32.16 -24.53
C ALA A 222 11.89 33.16 -25.32
N GLY A 223 11.52 33.49 -26.56
CA GLY A 223 12.34 34.31 -27.44
C GLY A 223 13.47 33.54 -28.13
N LEU A 224 14.23 34.22 -29.00
CA LEU A 224 15.24 33.60 -29.85
C LEU A 224 16.60 33.47 -29.16
N ASN A 225 16.87 34.37 -28.21
CA ASN A 225 18.06 34.36 -27.37
C ASN A 225 17.89 35.37 -26.24
N THR A 226 18.93 35.47 -25.44
CA THR A 226 18.89 36.12 -24.15
C THR A 226 19.50 37.53 -24.16
N ASP A 227 19.77 38.07 -25.35
CA ASP A 227 20.17 39.47 -25.51
C ASP A 227 18.95 40.37 -25.29
N PRO A 228 18.98 41.31 -24.34
CA PRO A 228 17.86 42.24 -24.11
C PRO A 228 17.55 43.17 -25.30
N ASN A 229 18.40 43.17 -26.33
CA ASN A 229 18.20 43.90 -27.58
C ASN A 229 17.85 42.99 -28.75
N SER A 230 17.56 41.71 -28.49
CA SER A 230 17.05 40.81 -29.52
C SER A 230 15.71 41.29 -30.04
N ILE A 231 15.49 41.00 -31.32
CA ILE A 231 14.18 41.10 -31.94
C ILE A 231 13.72 39.66 -32.12
N ASP A 232 12.87 39.21 -31.21
CA ASP A 232 12.35 37.84 -31.19
C ASP A 232 11.16 37.69 -32.13
N ASP A 233 10.41 38.79 -32.29
CA ASP A 233 9.26 38.85 -33.17
C ASP A 233 9.09 40.27 -33.73
N SER A 234 8.50 40.40 -34.91
CA SER A 234 8.26 41.71 -35.53
C SER A 234 7.06 41.71 -36.48
N PHE A 235 6.38 42.85 -36.53
CA PHE A 235 5.23 43.05 -37.40
C PHE A 235 5.08 44.51 -37.79
N VAL A 236 4.30 44.78 -38.85
CA VAL A 236 4.09 46.13 -39.40
C VAL A 236 2.63 46.53 -39.17
N TYR A 237 2.39 47.75 -38.70
CA TYR A 237 1.04 48.33 -38.63
C TYR A 237 0.87 49.45 -39.64
N CYS A 238 -0.32 49.53 -40.24
CA CYS A 238 -0.71 50.66 -41.07
C CYS A 238 -1.49 51.67 -40.24
N VAL A 239 -1.13 52.94 -40.38
CA VAL A 239 -1.83 54.07 -39.76
C VAL A 239 -2.49 54.92 -40.83
N THR A 240 -3.71 55.36 -40.56
CA THR A 240 -4.42 56.34 -41.40
C THR A 240 -4.90 57.51 -40.55
N ASP A 241 -5.07 58.65 -41.19
CA ASP A 241 -5.71 59.82 -40.60
C ASP A 241 -7.21 59.91 -40.99
N ALA A 242 -7.83 61.07 -40.73
CA ALA A 242 -9.21 61.35 -41.15
C ALA A 242 -9.30 62.11 -42.50
N ASN A 243 -8.15 62.42 -43.09
CA ASN A 243 -7.97 63.35 -44.20
C ASN A 243 -7.53 62.65 -45.51
N GLY A 244 -7.26 61.34 -45.45
CA GLY A 244 -6.87 60.50 -46.57
C GLY A 244 -5.38 60.18 -46.62
N GLY A 245 -4.61 60.48 -45.58
CA GLY A 245 -3.23 60.08 -45.42
C GLY A 245 -3.09 58.67 -44.85
N GLU A 246 -2.07 57.95 -45.32
CA GLU A 246 -1.67 56.62 -44.84
C GLU A 246 -0.15 56.56 -44.69
N ASP A 247 0.31 55.80 -43.69
CA ASP A 247 1.72 55.46 -43.46
C ASP A 247 1.83 54.11 -42.73
N HIS A 248 3.04 53.59 -42.55
CA HIS A 248 3.28 52.36 -41.78
C HIS A 248 4.54 52.44 -40.93
N ALA A 249 4.57 51.66 -39.85
CA ALA A 249 5.77 51.49 -39.02
C ALA A 249 5.89 50.05 -38.50
N THR A 250 7.11 49.67 -38.11
CA THR A 250 7.44 48.34 -37.60
C THR A 250 7.42 48.34 -36.07
N VAL A 251 6.84 47.30 -35.49
CA VAL A 251 6.98 46.97 -34.06
C VAL A 251 7.92 45.79 -33.93
N ASN A 252 9.00 45.98 -33.16
CA ASN A 252 9.88 44.91 -32.74
C ASN A 252 9.55 44.49 -31.30
N MET A 253 9.46 43.19 -31.09
CA MET A 253 9.17 42.58 -29.80
C MET A 253 10.39 41.82 -29.29
N HIS A 254 10.71 42.06 -28.02
CA HIS A 254 11.59 41.21 -27.23
C HIS A 254 10.76 40.42 -26.22
N ILE A 255 10.94 39.11 -26.17
CA ILE A 255 10.22 38.21 -25.26
C ILE A 255 11.24 37.71 -24.23
N ILE A 256 10.93 37.91 -22.95
CA ILE A 256 11.75 37.51 -21.82
C ILE A 256 11.30 36.09 -21.37
N PRO A 257 12.20 35.09 -21.39
CA PRO A 257 11.97 33.78 -20.76
C PRO A 257 11.52 33.89 -19.30
N VAL A 258 10.66 33.00 -18.84
CA VAL A 258 10.18 32.87 -17.46
C VAL A 258 10.37 31.42 -17.03
N ALA A 259 10.71 31.17 -15.76
CA ALA A 259 10.90 29.79 -15.33
C ALA A 259 9.56 29.04 -15.19
N ASP A 260 9.45 27.89 -15.84
CA ASP A 260 8.31 26.99 -15.72
C ASP A 260 8.41 26.05 -14.51
N GLN A 261 7.24 25.67 -13.97
CA GLN A 261 7.20 24.70 -12.88
C GLN A 261 7.60 23.32 -13.39
N PRO A 262 8.60 22.66 -12.76
CA PRO A 262 8.92 21.29 -13.10
C PRO A 262 7.77 20.34 -12.73
N GLN A 263 7.78 19.14 -13.27
CA GLN A 263 6.90 18.03 -12.92
C GLN A 263 7.68 17.06 -12.02
N ILE A 264 7.02 16.49 -10.99
CA ILE A 264 7.60 15.43 -10.15
C ILE A 264 6.70 14.20 -10.23
N SER A 265 7.32 13.04 -10.39
CA SER A 265 6.65 11.73 -10.33
C SER A 265 7.37 10.80 -9.37
N PHE A 266 6.57 9.89 -8.78
CA PHE A 266 7.03 8.85 -7.88
C PHE A 266 6.61 7.50 -8.45
N GLU A 267 7.54 6.56 -8.44
CA GLU A 267 7.26 5.15 -8.67
C GLU A 267 7.67 4.38 -7.41
N VAL A 268 6.72 3.66 -6.81
CA VAL A 268 7.04 2.72 -5.74
C VAL A 268 7.62 1.46 -6.38
N LEU A 269 8.90 1.21 -6.12
CA LEU A 269 9.58 0.04 -6.64
C LEU A 269 9.12 -1.19 -5.87
N ALA A 270 8.86 -2.29 -6.59
CA ALA A 270 8.52 -3.56 -5.97
C ALA A 270 9.58 -3.98 -4.94
N PRO A 271 9.22 -4.58 -3.80
CA PRO A 271 10.16 -5.18 -2.88
C PRO A 271 11.04 -6.25 -3.55
N GLN A 272 12.25 -6.43 -3.05
CA GLN A 272 13.16 -7.53 -3.41
C GLN A 272 13.19 -8.56 -2.28
N ASP A 273 13.54 -9.80 -2.64
CA ASP A 273 13.73 -10.88 -1.68
C ASP A 273 14.74 -10.47 -0.59
N GLY A 274 14.29 -10.50 0.67
CA GLY A 274 15.09 -10.13 1.83
C GLY A 274 14.94 -8.67 2.27
N ASP A 275 14.20 -7.84 1.52
CA ASP A 275 13.82 -6.50 1.97
C ASP A 275 12.88 -6.64 3.18
N PRO A 276 13.11 -5.93 4.28
CA PRO A 276 12.22 -5.97 5.43
C PRO A 276 10.95 -5.15 5.13
N VAL A 277 9.84 -5.46 5.80
CA VAL A 277 8.53 -4.80 5.55
C VAL A 277 8.53 -3.28 5.77
N ASN A 278 9.46 -2.80 6.58
CA ASN A 278 9.67 -1.40 6.93
C ASN A 278 10.67 -0.69 6.00
N GLU A 279 11.09 -1.33 4.91
CA GLU A 279 11.83 -0.69 3.81
C GLU A 279 10.86 -0.30 2.69
N ILE A 280 11.00 0.93 2.17
CA ILE A 280 10.26 1.41 1.01
C ILE A 280 11.25 1.98 0.01
N ARG A 281 11.13 1.56 -1.24
CA ARG A 281 11.99 2.03 -2.33
C ARG A 281 11.16 2.84 -3.31
N LEU A 282 11.64 4.04 -3.60
CA LEU A 282 10.98 4.99 -4.49
C LEU A 282 11.94 5.37 -5.60
N HIS A 283 11.49 5.35 -6.85
CA HIS A 283 12.13 6.06 -7.94
C HIS A 283 11.45 7.43 -8.07
N VAL A 284 12.22 8.49 -7.86
CA VAL A 284 11.74 9.87 -7.95
C VAL A 284 12.28 10.48 -9.22
N THR A 285 11.40 10.97 -10.09
CA THR A 285 11.79 11.68 -11.31
C THR A 285 11.24 13.10 -11.27
N ALA A 286 12.10 14.08 -11.52
CA ALA A 286 11.69 15.46 -11.79
C ALA A 286 12.05 15.80 -13.25
N THR A 287 11.17 16.49 -13.97
CA THR A 287 11.43 16.97 -15.34
C THR A 287 11.03 18.44 -15.47
N THR A 288 11.72 19.23 -16.28
CA THR A 288 11.22 20.55 -16.71
C THR A 288 9.99 20.34 -17.60
N ALA A 289 9.11 21.33 -17.64
CA ALA A 289 7.95 21.33 -18.54
C ALA A 289 8.30 21.95 -19.91
N ASP A 290 9.36 22.76 -19.94
CA ASP A 290 9.76 23.55 -21.09
C ASP A 290 10.21 22.72 -22.29
N ILE A 291 9.74 23.16 -23.45
CA ILE A 291 9.91 22.58 -24.77
C ILE A 291 11.11 23.21 -25.52
N ASP A 292 11.59 24.37 -25.09
CA ASP A 292 12.33 25.29 -25.94
C ASP A 292 13.87 25.40 -25.82
N GLY A 293 14.65 24.61 -25.05
CA GLY A 293 14.59 24.48 -23.62
C GLY A 293 15.55 25.50 -23.00
N SER A 294 14.99 26.61 -22.51
CA SER A 294 15.67 27.74 -21.89
C SER A 294 16.07 27.48 -20.43
N GLU A 295 15.48 26.45 -19.82
CA GLU A 295 15.49 26.25 -18.37
C GLU A 295 16.17 24.95 -17.97
N LEU A 296 16.66 24.95 -16.72
CA LEU A 296 17.36 23.80 -16.17
C LEU A 296 16.90 23.54 -14.74
N LEU A 297 16.67 22.27 -14.43
CA LEU A 297 16.52 21.85 -13.03
C LEU A 297 17.79 22.23 -12.24
N SER A 298 17.60 22.99 -11.17
CA SER A 298 18.67 23.50 -10.32
C SER A 298 18.81 22.74 -9.00
N SER A 299 17.69 22.25 -8.46
CA SER A 299 17.70 21.46 -7.22
C SER A 299 16.56 20.46 -7.12
N LEU A 300 16.83 19.37 -6.42
CA LEU A 300 15.87 18.38 -5.95
C LEU A 300 16.09 18.17 -4.45
N VAL A 301 15.10 18.53 -3.63
CA VAL A 301 15.21 18.59 -2.18
C VAL A 301 14.14 17.73 -1.53
N PHE A 302 14.55 16.81 -0.67
CA PHE A 302 13.62 16.00 0.13
C PHE A 302 13.17 16.76 1.38
N GLY A 303 11.88 16.63 1.71
CA GLY A 303 11.26 17.23 2.87
C GLY A 303 11.73 16.61 4.19
N THR A 304 11.24 17.17 5.30
CA THR A 304 11.56 16.64 6.64
C THR A 304 10.91 15.28 6.85
N LEU A 305 11.69 14.32 7.35
CA LEU A 305 11.19 12.99 7.70
C LEU A 305 10.70 12.94 9.17
N PRO A 306 9.73 12.06 9.49
CA PRO A 306 9.36 11.77 10.87
C PRO A 306 10.53 11.24 11.70
N ALA A 307 10.42 11.34 13.02
CA ALA A 307 11.46 10.84 13.93
C ALA A 307 11.70 9.34 13.73
N GLY A 308 12.97 8.95 13.58
CA GLY A 308 13.38 7.56 13.41
C GLY A 308 13.33 7.05 11.97
N VAL A 309 12.62 7.70 11.05
CA VAL A 309 12.66 7.38 9.62
C VAL A 309 13.99 7.85 9.05
N THR A 310 14.72 6.95 8.39
CA THR A 310 16.01 7.26 7.76
C THR A 310 15.96 7.03 6.25
N ILE A 311 16.85 7.71 5.54
CA ILE A 311 17.08 7.53 4.10
C ILE A 311 18.52 7.02 3.88
N ASN A 312 18.72 6.12 2.92
CA ASN A 312 20.07 5.73 2.47
C ASN A 312 20.69 6.77 1.51
N ALA A 313 19.87 7.66 0.96
CA ALA A 313 20.39 8.84 0.29
C ALA A 313 21.13 9.69 1.34
N GLY A 314 22.38 10.13 1.05
CA GLY A 314 23.08 11.11 1.88
C GLY A 314 22.22 12.36 2.08
N ALA A 315 22.63 13.34 2.88
CA ALA A 315 21.95 14.64 2.81
C ALA A 315 22.16 15.21 1.39
N ILE A 316 21.18 15.04 0.52
CA ILE A 316 21.32 15.32 -0.90
C ILE A 316 20.66 16.67 -1.16
N THR A 317 21.40 17.75 -0.91
CA THR A 317 21.33 18.90 -1.82
C THR A 317 22.17 18.52 -3.03
N HIS A 318 21.64 17.74 -3.96
CA HIS A 318 22.24 17.65 -5.28
C HIS A 318 21.90 18.97 -5.96
N ALA A 319 22.79 19.95 -5.82
CA ALA A 319 22.99 20.89 -6.91
C ALA A 319 23.42 20.02 -8.09
N LEU A 320 22.54 19.86 -9.07
CA LEU A 320 22.76 19.00 -10.22
C LEU A 320 24.11 19.41 -10.85
N VAL A 321 25.06 18.48 -10.86
CA VAL A 321 26.44 18.74 -11.30
C VAL A 321 26.47 18.61 -12.82
N ASP A 322 26.91 19.66 -13.51
CA ASP A 322 27.44 19.66 -14.89
C ASP A 322 26.43 19.76 -16.06
N GLY A 323 25.49 20.71 -16.01
CA GLY A 323 24.89 21.27 -17.24
C GLY A 323 24.15 20.29 -18.16
N VAL A 324 23.51 19.27 -17.58
CA VAL A 324 22.65 18.30 -18.25
C VAL A 324 21.49 17.99 -17.29
N ARG A 325 20.19 18.04 -17.60
CA ARG A 325 19.30 18.46 -18.72
C ARG A 325 17.89 18.50 -18.07
N ASP A 326 16.83 18.76 -18.84
CA ASP A 326 15.37 18.71 -18.58
C ASP A 326 14.81 17.61 -17.63
N SER A 327 15.63 16.71 -17.07
CA SER A 327 15.20 15.70 -16.08
C SER A 327 16.29 15.31 -15.08
N ALA A 328 15.87 14.98 -13.85
CA ALA A 328 16.66 14.38 -12.79
C ALA A 328 15.92 13.15 -12.24
N SER A 329 16.65 12.10 -11.85
CA SER A 329 16.02 10.92 -11.24
C SER A 329 16.91 10.30 -10.16
N GLU A 330 16.29 9.86 -9.08
CA GLU A 330 16.97 9.30 -7.89
C GLU A 330 16.19 8.12 -7.31
N ASP A 331 16.92 7.07 -6.93
CA ASP A 331 16.36 5.95 -6.16
C ASP A 331 16.54 6.24 -4.66
N VAL A 332 15.44 6.30 -3.92
CA VAL A 332 15.40 6.60 -2.50
C VAL A 332 14.93 5.37 -1.73
N GLN A 333 15.73 4.92 -0.77
CA GLN A 333 15.34 3.89 0.19
C GLN A 333 14.97 4.56 1.53
N LEU A 334 13.73 4.39 1.97
CA LEU A 334 13.23 4.77 3.28
C LEU A 334 13.29 3.57 4.22
N PHE A 335 13.85 3.74 5.40
CA PHE A 335 13.79 2.75 6.49
C PHE A 335 12.96 3.32 7.63
N LEU A 336 11.85 2.64 7.92
CA LEU A 336 10.94 2.99 9.01
C LEU A 336 11.37 2.25 10.30
N PRO A 337 11.24 2.86 11.48
CA PRO A 337 11.38 2.12 12.75
C PRO A 337 10.40 0.95 12.84
N THR A 338 10.78 -0.11 13.57
CA THR A 338 9.94 -1.31 13.75
C THR A 338 8.63 -1.05 14.51
N ASP A 339 8.58 0.03 15.29
CA ASP A 339 7.40 0.49 16.04
C ASP A 339 6.63 1.62 15.33
N HIS A 340 7.02 1.97 14.10
CA HIS A 340 6.34 2.99 13.33
C HIS A 340 4.93 2.52 12.95
N SER A 341 3.92 3.35 13.20
CA SER A 341 2.50 3.01 12.99
C SER A 341 1.68 4.20 12.47
N SER A 342 2.34 5.26 12.03
CA SER A 342 1.71 6.49 11.56
C SER A 342 1.97 6.71 10.09
N ASN A 343 0.92 7.01 9.33
CA ASN A 343 1.08 7.42 7.93
C ASN A 343 1.76 8.79 7.84
N PHE A 344 2.56 9.00 6.80
CA PHE A 344 3.23 10.28 6.55
C PHE A 344 3.48 10.50 5.05
N ASP A 345 3.82 11.74 4.71
CA ASP A 345 4.06 12.14 3.33
C ASP A 345 5.57 12.30 3.10
N PHE A 346 6.12 11.56 2.15
CA PHE A 346 7.47 11.80 1.66
C PHE A 346 7.44 12.90 0.61
N ALA A 347 7.70 14.13 1.04
CA ALA A 347 7.67 15.31 0.18
C ALA A 347 9.00 15.50 -0.56
N VAL A 348 8.92 15.90 -1.83
CA VAL A 348 10.06 16.29 -2.66
C VAL A 348 9.74 17.62 -3.32
N THR A 349 10.70 18.54 -3.30
CA THR A 349 10.62 19.83 -3.96
C THR A 349 11.66 19.90 -5.07
N ALA A 350 11.23 20.22 -6.28
CA ALA A 350 12.10 20.46 -7.42
C ALA A 350 12.07 21.96 -7.76
N THR A 351 13.21 22.51 -8.14
CA THR A 351 13.34 23.90 -8.60
C THR A 351 13.98 23.90 -9.99
N ALA A 352 13.41 24.67 -10.91
CA ALA A 352 13.98 25.03 -12.19
C ALA A 352 14.41 26.50 -12.16
N ASP A 353 15.55 26.79 -12.77
CA ASP A 353 16.09 28.15 -12.90
C ASP A 353 16.17 28.55 -14.37
N GLU A 354 15.70 29.76 -14.67
CA GLU A 354 15.99 30.49 -15.90
C GLU A 354 17.32 31.22 -15.75
N ASN A 355 18.34 30.77 -16.48
CA ASN A 355 19.68 31.37 -16.42
C ASN A 355 20.12 31.99 -17.74
N GLY A 356 19.26 31.96 -18.77
CA GLY A 356 19.61 32.41 -20.11
C GLY A 356 19.95 33.90 -20.18
N ASN A 357 19.14 34.77 -19.57
CA ASN A 357 19.14 36.24 -19.74
C ASN A 357 19.88 37.02 -18.63
N GLY A 358 20.49 36.32 -17.67
CA GLY A 358 21.19 36.95 -16.55
C GLY A 358 20.25 37.56 -15.49
N ASP A 359 18.94 37.34 -15.59
CA ASP A 359 17.97 37.54 -14.51
C ASP A 359 17.65 36.16 -13.90
N PRO A 360 17.94 35.91 -12.61
CA PRO A 360 17.65 34.62 -12.00
C PRO A 360 16.15 34.54 -11.69
N ASP A 361 15.36 34.06 -12.64
CA ASP A 361 14.00 33.61 -12.36
C ASP A 361 13.99 32.13 -11.99
N THR A 362 13.11 31.74 -11.07
CA THR A 362 13.05 30.38 -10.55
C THR A 362 11.61 29.96 -10.30
N ALA A 363 11.26 28.75 -10.72
CA ALA A 363 10.00 28.12 -10.40
C ALA A 363 10.23 26.82 -9.63
N SER A 364 9.32 26.52 -8.70
CA SER A 364 9.42 25.31 -7.89
C SER A 364 8.07 24.64 -7.70
N VAL A 365 8.11 23.31 -7.59
CA VAL A 365 6.95 22.47 -7.28
C VAL A 365 7.30 21.55 -6.11
N SER A 366 6.33 21.28 -5.26
CA SER A 366 6.42 20.22 -4.25
C SER A 366 5.38 19.14 -4.55
N ALA A 367 5.82 17.89 -4.60
CA ALA A 367 4.95 16.72 -4.71
C ALA A 367 5.25 15.76 -3.55
N SER A 368 4.34 14.83 -3.25
CA SER A 368 4.52 13.89 -2.14
C SER A 368 4.05 12.49 -2.47
N GLN A 369 4.82 11.50 -2.02
CA GLN A 369 4.39 10.11 -1.97
C GLN A 369 3.80 9.82 -0.59
N HIS A 370 2.55 9.40 -0.54
CA HIS A 370 1.91 8.95 0.70
C HIS A 370 2.49 7.60 1.12
N ILE A 371 3.03 7.55 2.34
CA ILE A 371 3.55 6.35 2.97
C ILE A 371 2.52 5.85 3.98
N GLN A 372 2.05 4.62 3.78
CA GLN A 372 1.01 3.99 4.58
C GLN A 372 1.51 2.68 5.19
N LEU A 373 1.40 2.57 6.51
CA LEU A 373 1.78 1.39 7.30
C LEU A 373 0.70 1.15 8.35
N ASP A 374 0.01 0.02 8.23
CA ASP A 374 -1.03 -0.40 9.16
C ASP A 374 -0.44 -1.47 10.09
N VAL A 375 -0.44 -1.20 11.39
CA VAL A 375 0.04 -2.15 12.41
C VAL A 375 -1.13 -2.58 13.28
N ALA A 376 -1.31 -3.88 13.46
CA ALA A 376 -2.33 -4.43 14.35
C ALA A 376 -1.71 -5.37 15.38
N HIS A 377 -2.26 -5.33 16.59
CA HIS A 377 -1.91 -6.24 17.68
C HIS A 377 -3.16 -7.04 18.04
N ASN A 378 -3.11 -8.35 17.82
CA ASN A 378 -4.18 -9.27 18.17
C ASN A 378 -3.70 -10.14 19.34
N ALA A 379 -4.46 -10.18 20.43
CA ALA A 379 -4.13 -11.00 21.60
C ALA A 379 -5.34 -11.80 22.05
N THR A 380 -5.16 -13.09 22.29
CA THR A 380 -6.17 -14.01 22.82
C THR A 380 -5.55 -14.97 23.82
N GLN A 381 -6.39 -15.64 24.59
CA GLN A 381 -5.99 -16.78 25.42
C GLN A 381 -6.77 -18.00 24.98
N GLU A 382 -6.06 -19.04 24.54
CA GLU A 382 -6.65 -20.31 24.11
C GLU A 382 -6.39 -21.40 25.15
N THR A 383 -7.37 -22.27 25.38
CA THR A 383 -7.27 -23.33 26.41
C THR A 383 -7.53 -24.69 25.81
N PHE A 384 -6.52 -25.55 25.86
CA PHE A 384 -6.53 -26.87 25.23
C PHE A 384 -6.76 -27.97 26.25
N ASN A 385 -7.46 -29.02 25.83
CA ASN A 385 -7.83 -30.14 26.68
C ASN A 385 -7.36 -31.47 26.08
N ALA A 386 -6.76 -32.30 26.93
CA ALA A 386 -6.57 -33.72 26.72
C ALA A 386 -7.53 -34.44 27.69
N ILE A 387 -8.38 -35.34 27.19
CA ILE A 387 -9.42 -35.97 28.01
C ILE A 387 -9.33 -37.49 27.86
N ASN A 388 -9.43 -38.21 28.97
CA ASN A 388 -9.43 -39.67 29.08
C ASN A 388 -8.27 -40.33 28.31
N GLN A 389 -7.05 -39.80 28.47
CA GLN A 389 -5.88 -40.42 27.87
C GLN A 389 -5.19 -41.36 28.85
N SER A 390 -4.76 -42.53 28.38
CA SER A 390 -4.05 -43.50 29.22
C SER A 390 -2.78 -42.89 29.80
N ILE A 391 -2.57 -43.05 31.12
CA ILE A 391 -1.32 -42.66 31.80
C ILE A 391 -0.25 -43.78 31.81
N TRP A 392 -0.46 -44.79 30.98
CA TRP A 392 0.35 -45.99 30.87
C TRP A 392 0.71 -46.25 29.41
N ASP A 393 1.73 -47.08 29.19
CA ASP A 393 2.23 -47.43 27.85
C ASP A 393 1.08 -47.91 26.93
N PRO A 394 0.79 -47.20 25.83
CA PRO A 394 -0.32 -47.53 24.94
C PRO A 394 -0.12 -48.83 24.15
N SER A 395 1.09 -49.42 24.18
CA SER A 395 1.35 -50.76 23.63
C SER A 395 0.89 -51.88 24.57
N LEU A 396 0.57 -51.58 25.83
CA LEU A 396 -0.09 -52.51 26.73
C LEU A 396 -1.56 -52.64 26.31
N PRO A 397 -2.11 -53.87 26.24
CA PRO A 397 -3.54 -54.03 26.03
C PRO A 397 -4.30 -53.26 27.12
N GLY A 398 -5.42 -52.60 26.77
CA GLY A 398 -6.24 -51.76 27.65
C GLY A 398 -6.82 -52.46 28.90
N GLY A 399 -6.44 -53.72 29.11
CA GLY A 399 -6.41 -54.36 30.41
C GLY A 399 -5.54 -55.62 30.37
N ILE A 400 -5.08 -56.05 31.54
CA ILE A 400 -4.43 -57.37 31.70
C ILE A 400 -5.51 -58.33 32.18
N ASP A 401 -5.95 -59.22 31.28
CA ASP A 401 -6.80 -60.35 31.59
C ASP A 401 -5.94 -61.61 31.75
N ASP A 402 -5.64 -61.97 32.99
CA ASP A 402 -4.90 -63.20 33.31
C ASP A 402 -5.82 -64.18 34.03
N SER A 403 -6.39 -65.12 33.27
CA SER A 403 -7.30 -66.16 33.75
C SER A 403 -6.60 -67.53 33.95
N ARG A 404 -5.40 -67.53 34.52
CA ARG A 404 -4.61 -68.78 34.68
C ARG A 404 -5.20 -69.71 35.72
N PHE A 405 -5.33 -70.98 35.35
CA PHE A 405 -5.58 -72.07 36.27
C PHE A 405 -4.28 -72.48 36.98
N LEU A 406 -4.33 -72.50 38.31
CA LEU A 406 -3.25 -72.85 39.22
C LEU A 406 -3.66 -74.12 39.99
N GLY A 407 -3.32 -75.29 39.45
CA GLY A 407 -3.62 -76.57 40.08
C GLY A 407 -3.37 -77.76 39.17
N ILE A 408 -3.90 -78.92 39.56
CA ILE A 408 -3.82 -80.16 38.80
C ILE A 408 -4.97 -80.18 37.79
N ASP A 409 -4.64 -79.95 36.52
CA ASP A 409 -5.53 -80.16 35.37
C ASP A 409 -5.23 -81.55 34.81
N VAL A 410 -6.09 -82.55 35.02
CA VAL A 410 -5.93 -83.83 34.34
C VAL A 410 -6.65 -83.82 33.00
N SER A 411 -6.31 -82.89 32.12
CA SER A 411 -6.55 -82.98 30.67
C SER A 411 -5.93 -84.26 30.13
N GLY A 412 -6.70 -85.34 30.10
CA GLY A 412 -6.25 -86.66 29.67
C GLY A 412 -7.36 -87.36 28.91
N ASP A 413 -7.06 -87.79 27.68
CA ASP A 413 -7.94 -88.63 26.87
C ASP A 413 -8.30 -89.89 27.69
N PRO A 414 -9.57 -90.13 28.04
CA PRO A 414 -9.97 -91.34 28.75
C PRO A 414 -9.71 -92.56 27.85
N GLY A 415 -8.69 -93.35 28.21
CA GLY A 415 -8.35 -94.61 27.54
C GLY A 415 -9.40 -95.69 27.78
N ILE A 416 -9.72 -96.43 26.71
CA ILE A 416 -10.60 -97.60 26.73
C ILE A 416 -9.73 -98.84 26.88
N ASP A 417 -9.94 -99.65 27.92
CA ASP A 417 -9.34 -100.99 28.02
C ASP A 417 -10.39 -102.06 27.68
N LEU A 418 -10.05 -102.95 26.75
CA LEU A 418 -10.90 -104.07 26.31
C LEU A 418 -10.12 -105.37 26.49
N ASP A 419 -10.53 -106.22 27.44
CA ASP A 419 -9.91 -107.53 27.65
C ASP A 419 -10.80 -108.65 27.06
N PRO A 420 -10.32 -109.50 26.13
CA PRO A 420 -11.11 -110.58 25.52
C PRO A 420 -11.55 -111.69 26.48
N LEU A 421 -11.11 -111.66 27.75
CA LEU A 421 -11.57 -112.57 28.81
C LEU A 421 -12.61 -111.96 29.76
N GLY A 422 -13.21 -110.81 29.41
CA GLY A 422 -14.55 -110.43 29.91
C GLY A 422 -14.65 -109.16 30.76
N SER A 423 -13.78 -108.17 30.56
CA SER A 423 -13.87 -106.89 31.27
C SER A 423 -13.58 -105.69 30.35
N ALA A 424 -14.29 -104.57 30.53
CA ALA A 424 -14.13 -103.34 29.75
C ALA A 424 -14.42 -102.10 30.61
N GLY A 425 -13.52 -101.11 30.57
CA GLY A 425 -13.67 -99.86 31.32
C GLY A 425 -12.71 -98.76 30.83
N GLY A 426 -13.10 -97.50 31.05
CA GLY A 426 -12.28 -96.33 30.68
C GLY A 426 -12.83 -95.04 31.27
N HIS A 427 -11.97 -94.21 31.84
CA HIS A 427 -12.35 -92.89 32.36
C HIS A 427 -11.17 -92.00 32.66
N TYR A 428 -11.40 -90.69 32.59
CA TYR A 428 -10.65 -89.62 33.26
C TYR A 428 -11.29 -88.28 32.83
N GLU A 429 -11.51 -87.36 33.77
CA GLU A 429 -10.88 -86.03 33.78
C GLU A 429 -11.10 -85.43 35.18
N LEU A 430 -10.05 -84.91 35.82
CA LEU A 430 -10.15 -84.28 37.14
C LEU A 430 -9.40 -82.95 37.09
N ARG A 431 -10.11 -81.83 37.26
CA ARG A 431 -9.52 -80.50 37.40
C ARG A 431 -9.69 -80.08 38.85
N VAL A 432 -8.58 -79.96 39.57
CA VAL A 432 -8.56 -79.47 40.94
C VAL A 432 -7.51 -78.38 41.04
N GLY A 433 -7.98 -77.16 41.27
CA GLY A 433 -7.09 -76.03 41.33
C GLY A 433 -7.84 -74.75 41.59
N PHE A 434 -7.10 -73.67 41.54
CA PHE A 434 -7.64 -72.33 41.65
C PHE A 434 -7.65 -71.69 40.28
N GLN A 435 -8.71 -71.00 39.90
CA GLN A 435 -8.65 -70.11 38.75
C GLN A 435 -8.39 -68.70 39.28
N SER A 436 -7.23 -68.17 38.91
CA SER A 436 -6.89 -66.78 39.14
C SER A 436 -7.41 -65.98 37.95
N THR A 437 -8.23 -64.97 38.17
CA THR A 437 -8.64 -63.99 37.15
C THR A 437 -8.23 -62.61 37.62
N LEU A 438 -7.21 -62.03 37.02
CA LEU A 438 -6.89 -60.61 37.15
C LEU A 438 -7.52 -59.85 35.99
N HIS A 439 -8.23 -58.77 36.26
CA HIS A 439 -8.65 -57.76 35.30
C HIS A 439 -8.15 -56.40 35.82
N ALA A 440 -7.22 -55.74 35.12
CA ALA A 440 -6.77 -54.40 35.49
C ALA A 440 -7.16 -53.41 34.39
N THR A 441 -7.74 -52.26 34.77
CA THR A 441 -7.98 -51.13 33.87
C THR A 441 -6.84 -50.11 34.05
N LEU A 442 -6.27 -49.67 32.93
CA LEU A 442 -5.20 -48.69 32.93
C LEU A 442 -5.81 -47.32 33.26
N GLY A 443 -5.18 -46.57 34.18
CA GLY A 443 -5.67 -45.24 34.60
C GLY A 443 -5.60 -44.19 33.49
N ASP A 444 -6.31 -43.08 33.67
CA ASP A 444 -6.45 -42.02 32.65
C ASP A 444 -6.07 -40.63 33.21
N ILE A 445 -5.75 -39.70 32.30
CA ILE A 445 -5.51 -38.28 32.58
C ILE A 445 -6.48 -37.39 31.80
N ASP A 446 -6.96 -36.38 32.52
CA ASP A 446 -7.56 -35.17 31.95
C ASP A 446 -6.62 -33.99 32.22
N ALA A 447 -6.13 -33.32 31.18
CA ALA A 447 -5.22 -32.19 31.30
C ALA A 447 -5.74 -30.96 30.55
N THR A 448 -5.49 -29.78 31.11
CA THR A 448 -5.85 -28.48 30.55
C THR A 448 -4.62 -27.58 30.51
N LEU A 449 -4.30 -27.04 29.32
CA LEU A 449 -3.18 -26.12 29.10
C LEU A 449 -3.67 -24.80 28.47
N PRO A 450 -3.63 -23.68 29.20
CA PRO A 450 -3.94 -22.37 28.65
C PRO A 450 -2.69 -21.67 28.07
N TYR A 451 -2.82 -21.02 26.93
CA TYR A 451 -1.77 -20.24 26.27
C TYR A 451 -2.24 -18.82 25.96
N ASP A 452 -1.41 -17.83 26.26
CA ASP A 452 -1.58 -16.47 25.76
C ASP A 452 -0.90 -16.38 24.40
N ILE A 453 -1.66 -15.97 23.38
CA ILE A 453 -1.22 -15.89 21.99
C ILE A 453 -1.33 -14.45 21.54
N THR A 454 -0.23 -13.91 21.01
CA THR A 454 -0.19 -12.57 20.44
C THR A 454 0.31 -12.62 19.01
N ILE A 455 -0.40 -11.96 18.10
CA ILE A 455 -0.02 -11.79 16.70
C ILE A 455 0.08 -10.31 16.39
N ASP A 456 1.29 -9.84 16.15
CA ASP A 456 1.54 -8.50 15.62
C ASP A 456 1.63 -8.57 14.10
N THR A 457 0.87 -7.73 13.41
CA THR A 457 0.94 -7.59 11.95
C THR A 457 1.43 -6.19 11.59
N ALA A 458 2.28 -6.11 10.59
CA ALA A 458 2.71 -4.85 9.98
C ALA A 458 2.46 -4.95 8.48
N TYR A 459 1.42 -4.28 8.01
CA TYR A 459 1.05 -4.22 6.60
C TYR A 459 1.49 -2.90 5.98
N ASN A 460 2.54 -2.96 5.16
CA ASN A 460 2.97 -1.83 4.37
C ASN A 460 2.12 -1.74 3.11
N ARG A 461 1.08 -0.90 3.16
CA ARG A 461 0.19 -0.62 2.03
C ARG A 461 0.88 0.06 0.86
N THR A 462 1.98 0.76 1.12
CA THR A 462 2.75 1.43 0.07
C THR A 462 3.41 0.42 -0.85
N THR A 463 3.99 -0.65 -0.30
CA THR A 463 4.72 -1.69 -1.03
C THR A 463 3.94 -3.00 -1.19
N ASP A 464 2.70 -3.03 -0.71
CA ASP A 464 1.84 -4.21 -0.61
C ASP A 464 2.55 -5.44 0.00
N SER A 465 3.14 -5.24 1.18
CA SER A 465 3.89 -6.27 1.89
C SER A 465 3.43 -6.42 3.33
N LEU A 466 3.24 -7.67 3.77
CA LEU A 466 2.74 -8.02 5.10
C LEU A 466 3.80 -8.81 5.88
N LEU A 467 4.10 -8.37 7.09
CA LEU A 467 4.88 -9.13 8.07
C LEU A 467 3.99 -9.53 9.24
N ILE A 468 4.15 -10.77 9.70
CA ILE A 468 3.43 -11.33 10.84
C ILE A 468 4.46 -11.79 11.88
N THR A 469 4.31 -11.34 13.11
CA THR A 469 5.18 -11.69 14.24
C THR A 469 4.35 -12.40 15.31
N PRO A 470 4.34 -13.74 15.32
CA PRO A 470 3.61 -14.53 16.30
C PRO A 470 4.45 -14.77 17.56
N ASN A 471 3.83 -14.62 18.73
CA ASN A 471 4.39 -15.03 20.03
C ASN A 471 3.37 -15.82 20.84
N ASP A 472 3.86 -16.77 21.62
CA ASP A 472 3.08 -17.57 22.57
C ASP A 472 3.74 -17.59 23.95
N ALA A 473 2.92 -17.80 24.98
CA ALA A 473 3.40 -18.09 26.33
C ALA A 473 2.40 -19.00 27.04
N LEU A 474 2.90 -20.01 27.77
CA LEU A 474 2.02 -20.81 28.62
C LEU A 474 1.46 -19.90 29.72
N ALA A 475 0.14 -19.77 29.75
CA ALA A 475 -0.55 -18.91 30.68
C ALA A 475 -0.68 -19.58 32.06
N ALA A 476 -0.98 -18.77 33.07
CA ALA A 476 -1.25 -19.29 34.41
C ALA A 476 -2.58 -20.08 34.42
N GLY A 477 -2.63 -21.17 35.19
CA GLY A 477 -3.86 -21.93 35.44
C GLY A 477 -3.97 -23.27 34.72
N GLY A 478 -2.88 -23.75 34.11
CA GLY A 478 -2.81 -25.14 33.66
C GLY A 478 -2.98 -26.12 34.82
N THR A 479 -3.78 -27.17 34.60
CA THR A 479 -4.06 -28.22 35.59
C THR A 479 -4.18 -29.57 34.91
N PHE A 480 -3.96 -30.65 35.66
CA PHE A 480 -4.37 -31.98 35.21
C PHE A 480 -4.91 -32.81 36.37
N ASN A 481 -5.74 -33.79 36.07
CA ASN A 481 -6.22 -34.79 37.01
C ASN A 481 -5.87 -36.17 36.46
N THR A 482 -5.26 -37.02 37.28
CA THR A 482 -5.08 -38.43 36.96
C THR A 482 -6.02 -39.26 37.80
N THR A 483 -6.58 -40.29 37.19
CA THR A 483 -7.32 -41.36 37.91
C THR A 483 -6.43 -42.59 37.98
N GLY A 484 -6.31 -43.18 39.17
CA GLY A 484 -5.47 -44.36 39.40
C GLY A 484 -5.93 -45.59 38.62
N PRO A 485 -5.09 -46.63 38.48
CA PRO A 485 -5.45 -47.86 37.77
C PRO A 485 -6.57 -48.62 38.52
N GLY A 486 -7.67 -48.96 37.84
CA GLY A 486 -8.75 -49.77 38.40
C GLY A 486 -8.54 -51.28 38.19
N GLY A 487 -9.41 -52.12 38.75
CA GLY A 487 -9.35 -53.55 38.46
C GLY A 487 -10.10 -54.48 39.43
N SER A 488 -10.05 -55.78 39.15
CA SER A 488 -10.60 -56.84 39.96
C SER A 488 -9.68 -58.07 39.93
N TYR A 489 -9.61 -58.80 41.04
CA TYR A 489 -8.87 -60.06 41.13
C TYR A 489 -9.75 -61.13 41.79
N SER A 490 -10.09 -62.20 41.07
CA SER A 490 -10.79 -63.35 41.63
C SER A 490 -9.87 -64.56 41.74
N LEU A 491 -10.00 -65.30 42.84
CA LEU A 491 -9.45 -66.62 43.03
C LEU A 491 -10.59 -67.59 43.33
N ASP A 492 -10.95 -68.37 42.33
CA ASP A 492 -12.06 -69.31 42.41
C ASP A 492 -11.54 -70.71 42.68
N PHE A 493 -12.10 -71.42 43.67
CA PHE A 493 -11.82 -72.84 43.81
C PHE A 493 -12.57 -73.55 42.71
N ILE A 494 -11.87 -74.36 41.94
CA ILE A 494 -12.48 -75.21 40.95
C ILE A 494 -12.15 -76.65 41.29
N PHE A 495 -13.18 -77.37 41.72
CA PHE A 495 -13.16 -78.81 41.79
C PHE A 495 -14.17 -79.34 40.78
N HIS A 496 -13.64 -79.87 39.68
CA HIS A 496 -14.39 -80.55 38.65
C HIS A 496 -13.87 -81.98 38.55
N ALA A 497 -14.68 -82.95 38.97
CA ALA A 497 -14.32 -84.36 38.92
C ALA A 497 -15.29 -85.14 38.04
N LEU A 498 -14.75 -85.81 37.01
CA LEU A 498 -15.46 -86.81 36.23
C LEU A 498 -14.71 -88.16 36.33
N LEU A 499 -15.33 -89.12 37.01
CA LEU A 499 -14.82 -90.49 37.11
C LEU A 499 -15.82 -91.45 36.48
N SER A 500 -15.31 -92.39 35.70
CA SER A 500 -16.07 -93.50 35.13
C SER A 500 -15.50 -94.83 35.63
N ALA A 501 -16.14 -95.93 35.32
CA ALA A 501 -15.97 -97.17 36.06
C ALA A 501 -16.23 -98.41 35.20
N HIS A 502 -15.92 -99.56 35.78
CA HIS A 502 -15.59 -100.83 35.13
C HIS A 502 -16.66 -101.92 35.34
N VAL A 503 -16.75 -102.94 34.49
CA VAL A 503 -17.65 -104.08 34.70
C VAL A 503 -16.87 -105.41 34.72
N ASP A 504 -17.00 -106.16 35.82
CA ASP A 504 -16.53 -107.55 35.93
C ASP A 504 -17.71 -108.52 35.95
N VAL A 505 -17.74 -109.47 35.00
CA VAL A 505 -18.72 -110.56 34.99
C VAL A 505 -18.17 -111.73 35.80
N LEU A 506 -18.02 -111.53 37.10
CA LEU A 506 -17.92 -112.68 37.99
C LEU A 506 -19.22 -113.48 37.84
N GLY A 507 -19.13 -114.80 37.88
CA GLY A 507 -20.15 -115.55 38.61
C GLY A 507 -20.09 -115.23 40.12
N LEU A 508 -20.20 -113.94 40.52
CA LEU A 508 -20.20 -113.35 41.88
C LEU A 508 -20.09 -111.78 41.82
N ILE A 509 -21.24 -111.06 41.79
CA ILE A 509 -21.47 -109.67 42.27
C ILE A 509 -20.52 -108.49 41.90
N GLY A 510 -21.10 -107.46 41.26
CA GLY A 510 -20.73 -106.04 41.46
C GLY A 510 -20.76 -105.15 40.20
N GLY A 511 -21.87 -104.45 39.95
CA GLY A 511 -21.94 -103.42 38.91
C GLY A 511 -21.19 -102.14 39.28
N SER A 512 -20.84 -101.32 38.28
CA SER A 512 -20.23 -100.01 38.51
C SER A 512 -21.17 -98.84 38.30
N ALA A 513 -20.84 -97.75 38.98
CA ALA A 513 -21.58 -96.51 39.07
C ALA A 513 -20.82 -95.38 38.37
N THR A 514 -21.57 -94.53 37.68
CA THR A 514 -21.11 -93.23 37.19
C THR A 514 -21.33 -92.19 38.28
N VAL A 515 -20.29 -91.48 38.68
CA VAL A 515 -20.46 -90.20 39.40
C VAL A 515 -20.46 -89.13 38.30
N GLY A 516 -21.63 -88.54 38.05
CA GLY A 516 -21.74 -87.40 37.12
C GLY A 516 -20.87 -86.23 37.58
N PRO A 517 -20.57 -85.25 36.70
CA PRO A 517 -19.68 -84.15 37.04
C PRO A 517 -20.18 -83.48 38.32
N LEU A 518 -19.37 -83.57 39.36
CA LEU A 518 -19.56 -82.79 40.58
C LEU A 518 -18.82 -81.48 40.32
N ASP A 519 -19.59 -80.47 39.92
CA ASP A 519 -19.08 -79.11 39.76
C ASP A 519 -19.33 -78.36 41.07
N LEU A 520 -18.27 -78.23 41.85
CA LEU A 520 -18.26 -77.39 43.05
C LEU A 520 -17.27 -76.27 42.80
N GLY A 521 -17.76 -75.25 42.09
CA GLY A 521 -17.14 -73.94 42.02
C GLY A 521 -17.70 -73.04 43.11
N PHE A 522 -16.84 -72.52 43.97
CA PHE A 522 -17.19 -71.38 44.80
C PHE A 522 -16.01 -70.43 44.83
N ASN A 523 -16.33 -69.14 44.82
CA ASN A 523 -15.35 -68.10 44.98
C ASN A 523 -14.72 -68.25 46.38
N ILE A 524 -13.40 -68.45 46.44
CA ILE A 524 -12.67 -68.42 47.71
C ILE A 524 -12.43 -66.98 48.08
N PHE A 525 -12.17 -66.17 47.07
CA PHE A 525 -11.78 -64.78 47.20
C PHE A 525 -12.11 -64.00 45.93
N GLY A 526 -12.83 -62.88 46.06
CA GLY A 526 -13.23 -62.03 44.94
C GLY A 526 -13.00 -60.57 45.33
N ILE A 527 -12.04 -59.92 44.67
CA ILE A 527 -11.67 -58.51 44.87
C ILE A 527 -12.24 -57.67 43.73
N ASP A 528 -12.88 -56.55 44.07
CA ASP A 528 -13.25 -55.47 43.16
C ASP A 528 -12.73 -54.13 43.69
N SER A 529 -12.13 -53.30 42.83
CA SER A 529 -11.55 -52.00 43.19
C SER A 529 -12.53 -51.02 43.85
N ALA A 530 -13.84 -51.14 43.60
CA ALA A 530 -14.85 -50.23 44.15
C ALA A 530 -15.35 -50.62 45.55
N THR A 531 -15.04 -51.83 46.05
CA THR A 531 -15.65 -52.35 47.30
C THR A 531 -14.69 -53.04 48.26
N PHE A 532 -13.39 -53.07 47.99
CA PHE A 532 -12.46 -53.89 48.77
C PHE A 532 -11.84 -53.20 50.00
N SER A 533 -12.15 -53.74 51.17
CA SER A 533 -11.28 -53.77 52.35
C SER A 533 -11.54 -55.10 53.05
N ASP A 534 -10.61 -56.05 52.92
CA ASP A 534 -10.73 -57.37 53.56
C ASP A 534 -9.55 -57.62 54.51
N THR A 535 -9.84 -58.28 55.62
CA THR A 535 -8.91 -58.45 56.75
C THR A 535 -8.73 -59.94 57.00
N ILE A 536 -7.53 -60.45 56.71
CA ILE A 536 -7.14 -61.84 56.93
C ILE A 536 -6.46 -61.96 58.28
N ASP A 537 -7.07 -62.71 59.20
CA ASP A 537 -6.39 -63.09 60.43
C ASP A 537 -5.24 -64.05 60.13
N ILE A 538 -4.04 -63.83 60.71
CA ILE A 538 -2.85 -64.65 60.43
C ILE A 538 -2.74 -65.81 61.46
N PRO A 539 -2.98 -67.09 61.10
CA PRO A 539 -2.81 -68.19 62.04
C PRO A 539 -1.32 -68.57 62.21
N PRO A 540 -0.86 -69.01 63.40
CA PRO A 540 -1.62 -69.23 64.64
C PRO A 540 -1.79 -67.95 65.49
N LEU A 541 -1.40 -66.79 64.97
CA LEU A 541 -1.40 -65.51 65.66
C LEU A 541 -2.77 -64.81 65.64
N ASN A 542 -3.85 -65.49 65.25
CA ASN A 542 -5.21 -64.97 65.34
C ASN A 542 -5.65 -64.88 66.82
N PRO A 543 -6.23 -63.76 67.29
CA PRO A 543 -6.65 -62.53 66.58
C PRO A 543 -5.64 -61.37 66.68
N VAL A 544 -4.39 -61.66 67.01
CA VAL A 544 -3.35 -60.69 67.37
C VAL A 544 -2.69 -60.02 66.18
N ALA A 545 -2.61 -60.70 65.04
CA ALA A 545 -2.05 -60.16 63.81
C ALA A 545 -3.05 -60.31 62.66
N THR A 546 -3.35 -59.19 62.00
CA THR A 546 -4.26 -59.13 60.86
C THR A 546 -3.54 -58.55 59.65
N LEU A 547 -3.75 -59.13 58.49
CA LEU A 547 -3.29 -58.61 57.20
C LEU A 547 -4.49 -58.01 56.47
N THR A 548 -4.50 -56.70 56.28
CA THR A 548 -5.50 -56.04 55.43
C THR A 548 -4.95 -55.92 54.03
N LEU A 549 -5.77 -56.27 53.04
CA LEU A 549 -5.46 -56.08 51.64
C LEU A 549 -6.41 -55.02 51.07
N GLN A 550 -5.90 -54.15 50.18
CA GLN A 550 -6.67 -53.11 49.48
C GLN A 550 -6.20 -52.98 48.03
N TRP A 551 -7.08 -52.55 47.12
CA TRP A 551 -6.67 -52.22 45.75
C TRP A 551 -6.03 -50.82 45.72
N PRO A 552 -4.89 -50.62 45.03
CA PRO A 552 -4.31 -49.28 44.94
C PRO A 552 -5.19 -48.35 44.11
N GLN A 553 -5.62 -47.25 44.71
CA GLN A 553 -6.25 -46.12 44.02
C GLN A 553 -5.43 -44.87 44.33
N VAL A 554 -4.96 -44.20 43.28
CA VAL A 554 -4.13 -43.01 43.36
C VAL A 554 -4.67 -41.98 42.39
N ASP A 555 -5.55 -41.13 42.89
CA ASP A 555 -6.03 -39.99 42.13
C ASP A 555 -5.19 -38.78 42.50
N THR A 556 -4.71 -38.06 41.49
CA THR A 556 -3.84 -36.90 41.70
C THR A 556 -4.37 -35.69 40.96
N VAL A 557 -4.13 -34.51 41.53
CA VAL A 557 -4.45 -33.22 40.91
C VAL A 557 -3.15 -32.45 40.77
N GLY A 558 -2.73 -32.27 39.53
CA GLY A 558 -1.55 -31.52 39.17
C GLY A 558 -1.83 -30.05 38.95
N SER A 559 -0.88 -29.23 39.39
CA SER A 559 -0.91 -27.78 39.16
C SER A 559 0.46 -27.30 38.69
N GLN A 560 0.50 -26.08 38.15
CA GLN A 560 1.69 -25.49 37.58
C GLN A 560 2.83 -25.37 38.61
N ASN A 561 4.00 -25.94 38.28
CA ASN A 561 5.21 -26.01 39.11
C ASN A 561 6.43 -25.36 38.42
N GLY A 562 6.18 -24.58 37.37
CA GLY A 562 7.19 -23.90 36.57
C GLY A 562 6.54 -23.20 35.37
N PRO A 563 7.30 -22.42 34.59
CA PRO A 563 6.76 -21.70 33.44
C PRO A 563 6.12 -22.64 32.40
N ASN A 564 6.67 -23.85 32.23
CA ASN A 564 6.22 -24.82 31.23
C ASN A 564 5.90 -26.21 31.82
N SER A 565 5.72 -26.32 33.13
CA SER A 565 5.52 -27.63 33.78
C SER A 565 4.44 -27.62 34.83
N LEU A 566 3.72 -28.74 34.92
CA LEU A 566 2.73 -29.05 35.95
C LEU A 566 3.18 -30.32 36.67
N HIS A 567 2.92 -30.39 37.97
CA HIS A 567 3.39 -31.48 38.82
C HIS A 567 2.29 -31.96 39.77
N SER A 568 2.27 -33.27 40.02
CA SER A 568 1.45 -33.88 41.05
C SER A 568 2.12 -35.09 41.69
N ASP A 569 1.86 -35.29 42.97
CA ASP A 569 2.26 -36.46 43.73
C ASP A 569 1.03 -37.08 44.39
N GLY A 570 0.96 -38.41 44.40
CA GLY A 570 -0.11 -39.16 45.07
C GLY A 570 0.39 -40.47 45.65
N ALA A 571 -0.29 -40.95 46.69
CA ALA A 571 -0.06 -42.27 47.24
C ALA A 571 -1.40 -42.93 47.57
N SER A 572 -1.47 -44.24 47.36
CA SER A 572 -2.65 -45.02 47.76
C SER A 572 -2.64 -45.21 49.28
N ALA A 573 -3.78 -45.65 49.81
CA ALA A 573 -3.77 -46.37 51.08
C ALA A 573 -2.86 -47.61 50.97
N ASP A 574 -2.46 -48.17 52.12
CA ASP A 574 -1.66 -49.40 52.14
C ASP A 574 -2.44 -50.55 51.49
N ILE A 575 -1.93 -50.99 50.34
CA ILE A 575 -2.40 -52.16 49.56
C ILE A 575 -2.24 -53.43 50.40
N VAL A 576 -1.18 -53.47 51.23
CA VAL A 576 -0.92 -54.53 52.20
C VAL A 576 -0.58 -53.86 53.52
N ASN A 577 -1.43 -54.01 54.52
CA ASN A 577 -1.17 -53.50 55.87
C ASN A 577 -1.19 -54.68 56.86
N LEU A 578 -0.02 -55.00 57.42
CA LEU A 578 0.10 -55.91 58.54
C LEU A 578 -0.10 -55.12 59.83
N ASN A 579 -1.14 -55.45 60.58
CA ASN A 579 -1.40 -54.87 61.90
C ASN A 579 -1.14 -55.92 62.97
N VAL A 580 -0.37 -55.57 64.01
CA VAL A 580 -0.04 -56.48 65.12
C VAL A 580 -0.32 -55.81 66.45
N ASP A 581 -1.22 -56.40 67.24
CA ASP A 581 -1.40 -56.04 68.65
C ASP A 581 -0.24 -56.63 69.46
N MET A 582 0.70 -55.78 69.84
CA MET A 582 1.90 -56.17 70.55
C MET A 582 1.62 -56.61 72.00
N VAL A 583 0.55 -56.11 72.61
CA VAL A 583 0.13 -56.51 73.97
C VAL A 583 -0.46 -57.92 73.91
N ALA A 584 -1.39 -58.16 72.98
CA ALA A 584 -1.99 -59.47 72.80
C ALA A 584 -0.96 -60.52 72.33
N LEU A 585 0.05 -60.13 71.53
CA LEU A 585 1.13 -61.02 71.08
C LEU A 585 2.02 -61.47 72.23
N ALA A 586 2.43 -60.53 73.08
CA ALA A 586 3.26 -60.82 74.23
C ALA A 586 2.53 -61.76 75.23
N LEU A 587 1.23 -61.52 75.45
CA LEU A 587 0.40 -62.34 76.33
C LEU A 587 0.18 -63.75 75.77
N ALA A 588 -0.09 -63.88 74.47
CA ALA A 588 -0.24 -65.16 73.78
C ALA A 588 1.06 -65.99 73.86
N ALA A 589 2.22 -65.38 73.64
CA ALA A 589 3.52 -66.05 73.75
C ALA A 589 3.85 -66.54 75.17
N LEU A 590 3.31 -65.86 76.20
CA LEU A 590 3.44 -66.24 77.61
C LEU A 590 2.35 -67.22 78.08
N GLY A 591 1.39 -67.58 77.21
CA GLY A 591 0.28 -68.48 77.53
C GLY A 591 -0.77 -67.88 78.47
N ILE A 592 -0.85 -66.55 78.55
CA ILE A 592 -1.78 -65.82 79.43
C ILE A 592 -3.06 -65.50 78.63
N SER A 593 -4.17 -66.16 78.98
CA SER A 593 -5.50 -65.91 78.39
C SER A 593 -6.59 -66.11 79.47
N PRO A 594 -7.57 -65.19 79.62
CA PRO A 594 -7.81 -63.98 78.82
C PRO A 594 -6.87 -62.81 79.18
N ASN A 595 -6.85 -61.76 78.35
CA ASN A 595 -6.02 -60.56 78.55
C ASN A 595 -6.39 -59.85 79.87
N PRO A 596 -5.51 -59.78 80.89
CA PRO A 596 -5.81 -59.10 82.16
C PRO A 596 -5.94 -57.57 82.05
N LEU A 597 -5.55 -56.99 80.91
CA LEU A 597 -5.69 -55.56 80.61
C LEU A 597 -7.01 -55.24 79.90
N ASP A 598 -7.71 -56.25 79.38
CA ASP A 598 -9.08 -56.15 78.89
C ASP A 598 -10.05 -56.51 80.03
N LEU A 599 -10.72 -55.51 80.58
CA LEU A 599 -11.67 -55.67 81.68
C LEU A 599 -13.09 -56.00 81.19
N GLY A 600 -13.30 -56.25 79.89
CA GLY A 600 -14.58 -56.59 79.26
C GLY A 600 -15.53 -55.41 79.02
N PHE A 601 -15.25 -54.24 79.63
CA PHE A 601 -15.95 -52.97 79.37
C PHE A 601 -15.00 -51.82 79.02
N VAL A 602 -13.68 -52.05 79.16
CA VAL A 602 -12.62 -51.11 78.79
C VAL A 602 -11.32 -51.91 78.62
N ASP A 603 -10.56 -51.59 77.58
CA ASP A 603 -9.18 -52.03 77.44
C ASP A 603 -8.25 -50.93 77.99
N LEU A 604 -7.45 -51.28 78.99
CA LEU A 604 -6.58 -50.32 79.67
C LEU A 604 -5.39 -49.89 78.81
N LEU A 605 -4.91 -50.76 77.91
CA LEU A 605 -3.69 -50.55 77.14
C LEU A 605 -3.69 -51.43 75.88
N SER A 606 -3.71 -50.79 74.72
CA SER A 606 -3.50 -51.44 73.42
C SER A 606 -2.31 -50.78 72.72
N LEU A 607 -1.34 -51.59 72.29
CA LEU A 607 -0.20 -51.14 71.49
C LEU A 607 -0.22 -51.89 70.17
N THR A 608 -0.45 -51.17 69.10
CA THR A 608 -0.49 -51.70 67.75
C THR A 608 0.73 -51.23 66.98
N VAL A 609 1.42 -52.15 66.32
CA VAL A 609 2.47 -51.84 65.34
C VAL A 609 1.98 -52.31 63.99
N ASP A 610 2.12 -51.46 62.99
CA ASP A 610 1.70 -51.75 61.64
C ASP A 610 2.83 -51.55 60.62
N GLY A 611 2.74 -52.32 59.54
CA GLY A 611 3.65 -52.29 58.42
C GLY A 611 2.86 -52.29 57.12
N GLY A 612 2.96 -51.20 56.39
CA GLY A 612 2.21 -50.89 55.18
C GLY A 612 3.07 -50.96 53.93
N VAL A 613 2.45 -51.40 52.83
CA VAL A 613 2.97 -51.24 51.47
C VAL A 613 1.91 -50.53 50.67
N ASN A 614 2.24 -49.38 50.09
CA ASN A 614 1.34 -48.60 49.23
C ASN A 614 1.94 -48.39 47.83
N MET A 615 1.14 -47.84 46.92
CA MET A 615 1.61 -47.39 45.62
C MET A 615 1.75 -45.88 45.64
N THR A 616 2.89 -45.37 45.18
CA THR A 616 3.18 -43.94 45.01
C THR A 616 3.19 -43.61 43.52
N GLN A 617 2.74 -42.42 43.16
CA GLN A 617 2.79 -41.91 41.80
C GLN A 617 3.24 -40.46 41.80
N HIS A 618 4.21 -40.18 40.93
CA HIS A 618 4.74 -38.85 40.68
C HIS A 618 4.54 -38.53 39.20
N PHE A 619 3.81 -37.45 38.92
CA PHE A 619 3.48 -37.01 37.57
C PHE A 619 4.09 -35.65 37.27
N ASP A 620 4.83 -35.57 36.17
CA ASP A 620 5.36 -34.33 35.62
C ASP A 620 4.87 -34.14 34.18
N LEU A 621 3.99 -33.17 33.96
CA LEU A 621 3.54 -32.76 32.63
C LEU A 621 4.37 -31.56 32.18
N THR A 622 5.16 -31.73 31.12
CA THR A 622 5.98 -30.66 30.53
C THR A 622 5.42 -30.26 29.18
N SER A 623 5.10 -28.98 29.02
CA SER A 623 4.75 -28.38 27.74
C SER A 623 6.01 -28.18 26.88
N LEU A 624 5.91 -28.57 25.61
CA LEU A 624 6.94 -28.40 24.58
C LEU A 624 6.64 -27.24 23.62
N GLY A 625 5.54 -26.50 23.84
CA GLY A 625 5.09 -25.39 22.99
C GLY A 625 3.86 -25.71 22.13
N LEU A 626 3.60 -24.86 21.15
CA LEU A 626 2.51 -24.99 20.18
C LEU A 626 3.08 -25.29 18.79
N ASP A 627 2.61 -26.36 18.17
CA ASP A 627 2.75 -26.57 16.73
C ASP A 627 1.65 -25.74 16.03
N ALA A 628 2.03 -24.93 15.04
CA ALA A 628 1.10 -24.00 14.40
C ALA A 628 1.27 -23.91 12.88
N SER A 629 0.14 -23.73 12.20
CA SER A 629 0.10 -23.43 10.76
C SER A 629 -0.90 -22.31 10.50
N LEU A 630 -0.45 -21.30 9.75
CA LEU A 630 -1.27 -20.18 9.32
C LEU A 630 -1.82 -20.47 7.94
N LYS A 631 -3.13 -20.31 7.76
CA LYS A 631 -3.79 -20.41 6.47
C LYS A 631 -4.37 -19.04 6.09
N LEU A 632 -3.96 -18.54 4.93
CA LEU A 632 -4.50 -17.32 4.33
C LEU A 632 -5.81 -17.61 3.57
N GLU A 633 -6.56 -16.58 3.23
CA GLU A 633 -7.84 -16.67 2.51
C GLU A 633 -7.75 -17.41 1.16
N ASP A 634 -6.66 -17.26 0.43
CA ASP A 634 -6.41 -17.97 -0.84
C ASP A 634 -6.09 -19.47 -0.65
N ASN A 635 -6.07 -19.95 0.60
CA ASN A 635 -5.65 -21.28 1.06
C ASN A 635 -4.15 -21.53 1.03
N THR A 636 -3.32 -20.50 0.90
CA THR A 636 -1.87 -20.61 1.14
C THR A 636 -1.63 -20.96 2.60
N ILE A 637 -0.79 -21.98 2.86
CA ILE A 637 -0.44 -22.46 4.20
C ILE A 637 1.02 -22.11 4.49
N ILE A 638 1.26 -21.39 5.58
CA ILE A 638 2.56 -20.95 6.04
C ILE A 638 2.84 -21.62 7.40
N PRO A 639 3.96 -22.36 7.54
CA PRO A 639 4.35 -22.90 8.84
C PRO A 639 4.70 -21.77 9.80
N VAL A 640 4.24 -21.88 11.06
CA VAL A 640 4.49 -20.87 12.08
C VAL A 640 5.48 -21.40 13.10
N THR A 641 6.50 -20.60 13.41
CA THR A 641 7.38 -20.81 14.57
C THR A 641 7.24 -19.60 15.47
N PHE A 642 6.69 -19.81 16.66
CA PHE A 642 6.50 -18.73 17.62
C PHE A 642 7.84 -18.15 18.11
N GLY A 643 7.83 -16.85 18.39
CA GLY A 643 9.01 -16.10 18.84
C GLY A 643 9.95 -15.67 17.71
N THR A 644 9.65 -16.01 16.46
CA THR A 644 10.35 -15.53 15.27
C THR A 644 9.37 -14.91 14.28
N PRO A 645 9.64 -13.72 13.73
CA PRO A 645 8.85 -13.17 12.64
C PRO A 645 8.82 -14.13 11.45
N LEU A 646 7.68 -14.20 10.77
CA LEU A 646 7.57 -14.93 9.51
C LEU A 646 8.30 -14.19 8.38
N ASP A 647 8.53 -14.88 7.26
CA ASP A 647 9.00 -14.22 6.04
C ASP A 647 7.97 -13.20 5.55
N VAL A 648 8.46 -12.10 4.94
CA VAL A 648 7.60 -11.05 4.41
C VAL A 648 6.77 -11.60 3.25
N ILE A 649 5.45 -11.45 3.36
CA ILE A 649 4.50 -11.82 2.30
C ILE A 649 4.39 -10.63 1.35
N HIS A 650 5.02 -10.75 0.18
CA HIS A 650 4.90 -9.74 -0.88
C HIS A 650 3.59 -9.91 -1.67
N ASN A 651 3.10 -8.81 -2.25
CA ASN A 651 1.81 -8.78 -2.96
C ASN A 651 0.65 -9.26 -2.06
N ALA A 652 0.67 -8.81 -0.80
CA ALA A 652 -0.21 -9.32 0.25
C ALA A 652 -1.69 -9.15 -0.11
N SER A 653 -2.06 -8.06 -0.78
CA SER A 653 -3.42 -7.79 -1.26
C SER A 653 -3.97 -8.87 -2.19
N SER A 654 -3.11 -9.64 -2.87
CA SER A 654 -3.56 -10.75 -3.72
C SER A 654 -4.14 -11.94 -2.95
N HIS A 655 -3.91 -12.00 -1.64
CA HIS A 655 -4.48 -13.01 -0.76
C HIS A 655 -5.90 -12.64 -0.29
N ASP A 656 -6.33 -11.38 -0.38
CA ASP A 656 -7.73 -10.95 -0.15
C ASP A 656 -8.61 -11.45 -1.31
N THR A 657 -9.11 -12.67 -1.17
CA THR A 657 -9.88 -13.33 -2.23
C THR A 657 -11.31 -12.79 -2.28
N ASN A 658 -11.82 -12.31 -1.16
CA ASN A 658 -13.20 -11.86 -1.02
C ASN A 658 -13.39 -10.36 -1.37
N HIS A 659 -12.29 -9.61 -1.49
CA HIS A 659 -12.17 -8.20 -1.84
C HIS A 659 -12.84 -7.25 -0.83
N ASP A 660 -12.85 -7.59 0.46
CA ASP A 660 -13.36 -6.72 1.52
C ASP A 660 -12.31 -5.74 2.08
N GLY A 661 -11.06 -5.86 1.62
CA GLY A 661 -9.95 -5.00 2.00
C GLY A 661 -9.22 -5.46 3.27
N LEU A 662 -9.50 -6.68 3.75
CA LEU A 662 -8.81 -7.35 4.86
C LEU A 662 -8.26 -8.70 4.38
N ILE A 663 -7.14 -9.14 4.97
CA ILE A 663 -6.64 -10.49 4.73
C ILE A 663 -7.02 -11.35 5.94
N GLY A 664 -8.07 -12.15 5.80
CA GLY A 664 -8.48 -13.15 6.78
C GLY A 664 -7.42 -14.25 6.95
N MET A 665 -7.19 -14.63 8.20
CA MET A 665 -6.16 -15.57 8.59
C MET A 665 -6.71 -16.56 9.61
N ASP A 666 -6.44 -17.84 9.36
CA ASP A 666 -6.82 -18.95 10.21
C ASP A 666 -5.57 -19.64 10.75
N LEU A 667 -5.30 -19.48 12.04
CA LEU A 667 -4.17 -20.06 12.73
C LEU A 667 -4.60 -21.33 13.46
N LEU A 668 -4.26 -22.49 12.89
CA LEU A 668 -4.48 -23.78 13.51
C LEU A 668 -3.37 -24.05 14.54
N LEU A 669 -3.77 -24.31 15.78
CA LEU A 669 -2.89 -24.48 16.94
C LEU A 669 -3.05 -25.87 17.52
N THR A 670 -1.93 -26.57 17.75
CA THR A 670 -1.92 -27.88 18.41
C THR A 670 -0.83 -27.90 19.48
N PRO A 671 -1.20 -28.04 20.77
CA PRO A 671 -0.21 -28.14 21.83
C PRO A 671 0.55 -29.45 21.77
N ASN A 672 1.83 -29.36 22.14
CA ASN A 672 2.68 -30.52 22.32
C ASN A 672 3.13 -30.57 23.78
N ALA A 673 2.88 -31.70 24.45
CA ALA A 673 3.31 -31.90 25.82
C ALA A 673 3.62 -33.37 26.11
N GLN A 674 4.46 -33.60 27.12
CA GLN A 674 4.86 -34.92 27.57
C GLN A 674 4.52 -35.10 29.04
N LEU A 675 3.87 -36.22 29.37
CA LEU A 675 3.63 -36.65 30.73
C LEU A 675 4.65 -37.72 31.13
N THR A 676 5.36 -37.48 32.22
CA THR A 676 6.20 -38.50 32.86
C THR A 676 5.44 -39.08 34.04
N ASN A 677 5.24 -40.40 34.02
CA ASN A 677 4.65 -41.17 35.11
C ASN A 677 5.77 -41.97 35.78
N ASN A 678 6.04 -41.66 37.05
CA ASN A 678 6.91 -42.44 37.90
C ASN A 678 6.08 -43.07 39.03
N THR A 679 5.76 -44.34 38.88
CA THR A 679 5.02 -45.14 39.86
C THR A 679 5.99 -46.02 40.65
N GLY A 680 5.87 -46.00 41.98
CA GLY A 680 6.66 -46.75 42.92
C GLY A 680 5.83 -47.56 43.91
N ILE A 681 6.53 -48.41 44.68
CA ILE A 681 6.01 -49.09 45.86
C ILE A 681 6.62 -48.42 47.08
N GLY A 682 5.79 -47.77 47.88
CA GLY A 682 6.19 -47.17 49.15
C GLY A 682 6.03 -48.16 50.30
N PHE A 683 6.90 -48.02 51.30
CA PHE A 683 6.88 -48.83 52.52
C PHE A 683 6.67 -47.91 53.71
N ASN A 684 5.67 -48.22 54.52
CA ASN A 684 5.29 -47.47 55.71
C ASN A 684 5.41 -48.36 56.94
N VAL A 685 5.80 -47.80 58.08
CA VAL A 685 5.74 -48.47 59.38
C VAL A 685 5.11 -47.52 60.38
N GLY A 686 4.03 -47.96 61.00
CA GLY A 686 3.30 -47.22 62.02
C GLY A 686 3.38 -47.87 63.38
N ALA A 687 3.14 -47.07 64.41
CA ALA A 687 2.86 -47.57 65.75
C ALA A 687 1.86 -46.66 66.44
N SER A 688 0.86 -47.25 67.07
CA SER A 688 -0.17 -46.55 67.84
C SER A 688 -0.35 -47.16 69.23
N LEU A 689 -0.47 -46.30 70.23
CA LEU A 689 -0.66 -46.62 71.64
C LEU A 689 -1.98 -45.99 72.09
N ASP A 690 -2.96 -46.85 72.35
CA ASP A 690 -4.26 -46.48 72.88
C ASP A 690 -4.33 -46.79 74.38
N LEU A 691 -4.74 -45.80 75.18
CA LEU A 691 -4.99 -45.96 76.61
C LEU A 691 -6.48 -45.75 76.89
N LEU A 692 -7.07 -46.66 77.69
CA LEU A 692 -8.47 -46.61 78.11
C LEU A 692 -9.45 -46.56 76.92
N LYS A 693 -9.46 -47.65 76.13
CA LYS A 693 -10.35 -47.83 74.97
C LYS A 693 -11.69 -48.43 75.42
N PHE A 694 -12.77 -47.68 75.25
CA PHE A 694 -14.13 -48.10 75.60
C PHE A 694 -14.90 -48.55 74.34
N PRO A 695 -15.91 -49.43 74.48
CA PRO A 695 -16.85 -49.74 73.40
C PRO A 695 -17.55 -48.48 72.88
N ASP A 696 -17.97 -48.51 71.61
CA ASP A 696 -18.71 -47.39 71.01
C ASP A 696 -19.96 -47.02 71.81
N PRO A 697 -20.29 -45.72 71.92
CA PRO A 697 -19.69 -44.58 71.21
C PRO A 697 -18.56 -43.86 71.96
N VAL A 698 -18.06 -44.39 73.09
CA VAL A 698 -17.12 -43.67 73.97
C VAL A 698 -15.70 -43.60 73.38
N GLY A 699 -15.28 -44.65 72.65
CA GLY A 699 -14.00 -44.67 71.92
C GLY A 699 -12.76 -44.65 72.82
N THR A 700 -11.61 -44.30 72.25
CA THR A 700 -10.32 -44.21 72.96
C THR A 700 -10.13 -42.83 73.59
N LEU A 701 -9.79 -42.78 74.88
CA LEU A 701 -9.59 -41.51 75.60
C LEU A 701 -8.23 -40.84 75.34
N VAL A 702 -7.17 -41.63 75.16
CA VAL A 702 -5.84 -41.13 74.79
C VAL A 702 -5.22 -42.07 73.75
N SER A 703 -4.91 -41.53 72.58
CA SER A 703 -4.20 -42.23 71.50
C SER A 703 -2.92 -41.47 71.16
N LEU A 704 -1.80 -42.18 71.06
CA LEU A 704 -0.48 -41.66 70.69
C LEU A 704 0.12 -42.54 69.60
N GLY A 705 0.39 -41.99 68.42
CA GLY A 705 0.95 -42.78 67.32
C GLY A 705 1.16 -41.98 66.04
N GLY A 706 1.75 -42.63 65.03
CA GLY A 706 1.93 -42.09 63.68
C GLY A 706 2.65 -43.06 62.76
N ASP A 707 2.48 -42.84 61.46
CA ASP A 707 3.08 -43.64 60.39
C ASP A 707 4.37 -42.98 59.88
N PHE A 708 5.37 -43.80 59.58
CA PHE A 708 6.66 -43.35 59.08
C PHE A 708 6.96 -44.01 57.72
N PRO A 709 7.13 -43.23 56.63
CA PRO A 709 7.61 -43.77 55.37
C PRO A 709 9.08 -44.20 55.53
N VAL A 710 9.39 -45.42 55.14
CA VAL A 710 10.72 -46.07 55.29
C VAL A 710 11.52 -45.98 53.98
N GLY A 711 10.85 -45.90 52.84
CA GLY A 711 11.45 -45.75 51.53
C GLY A 711 10.49 -46.13 50.40
N GLU A 712 10.94 -45.92 49.17
CA GLU A 712 10.19 -46.21 47.95
C GLU A 712 11.07 -46.99 46.97
N ILE A 713 10.46 -47.95 46.26
CA ILE A 713 11.09 -48.68 45.17
C ILE A 713 10.34 -48.34 43.88
N PRO A 714 10.99 -47.71 42.87
CA PRO A 714 10.34 -47.43 41.60
C PRO A 714 10.05 -48.75 40.86
N ILE A 715 8.83 -48.89 40.34
CA ILE A 715 8.38 -50.08 39.61
C ILE A 715 8.04 -49.77 38.15
N TYR A 716 7.67 -48.53 37.85
CA TYR A 716 7.35 -48.09 36.51
C TYR A 716 7.76 -46.63 36.33
N THR A 717 8.59 -46.36 35.33
CA THR A 717 8.95 -45.01 34.94
C THR A 717 8.84 -44.92 33.42
N ASN A 718 7.95 -44.08 32.93
CA ASN A 718 7.77 -43.88 31.50
C ASN A 718 7.35 -42.45 31.18
N THR A 719 7.65 -42.02 29.96
CA THR A 719 7.25 -40.72 29.43
C THR A 719 6.53 -40.94 28.10
N PHE A 720 5.36 -40.35 27.94
CA PHE A 720 4.56 -40.45 26.73
C PHE A 720 3.98 -39.08 26.35
N GLY A 721 3.68 -38.91 25.07
CA GLY A 721 3.01 -37.71 24.57
C GLY A 721 1.54 -37.71 24.94
N LEU A 722 0.98 -36.51 25.12
CA LEU A 722 -0.46 -36.32 25.27
C LEU A 722 -1.02 -35.65 24.02
N ASP A 723 -2.14 -36.18 23.52
CA ASP A 723 -2.82 -35.70 22.31
C ASP A 723 -3.86 -34.63 22.67
N PHE A 724 -3.48 -33.37 22.66
CA PHE A 724 -4.43 -32.27 22.91
C PHE A 724 -5.35 -32.03 21.71
N ASN A 725 -6.54 -31.48 21.95
CA ASN A 725 -7.37 -30.97 20.86
C ASN A 725 -6.66 -29.82 20.14
N SER A 726 -6.84 -29.70 18.83
CA SER A 726 -6.43 -28.51 18.08
C SER A 726 -7.50 -27.43 18.14
N GLN A 727 -7.12 -26.16 17.96
CA GLN A 727 -8.04 -25.02 17.90
C GLN A 727 -7.66 -24.05 16.80
N ASP A 728 -8.67 -23.41 16.22
CA ASP A 728 -8.54 -22.41 15.17
C ASP A 728 -8.65 -21.01 15.79
N TYR A 729 -7.65 -20.16 15.55
CA TYR A 729 -7.66 -18.76 15.92
C TYR A 729 -7.79 -17.88 14.67
N LEU A 730 -8.90 -17.15 14.59
CA LEU A 730 -9.22 -16.29 13.45
C LEU A 730 -8.84 -14.83 13.74
N PHE A 731 -8.10 -14.23 12.82
CA PHE A 731 -7.76 -12.81 12.87
C PHE A 731 -7.61 -12.24 11.45
N SER A 732 -7.41 -10.92 11.35
CA SER A 732 -7.27 -10.22 10.06
C SER A 732 -6.21 -9.13 10.17
N ALA A 733 -5.53 -8.86 9.06
CA ALA A 733 -4.61 -7.74 8.88
C ALA A 733 -5.17 -6.71 7.91
#